data_AF-A0A495ZGJ5-F1
#
_entry.id   AF-A0A495ZGJ5-F1
#
_cell.length_a   1.000
_cell.length_b   1.000
_cell.length_c   1.000
_cell.angle_alpha   90.00
_cell.angle_beta   90.00
_cell.angle_gamma   90.00
#
_symmetry.space_group_name_H-M   'P 1'
#
loop_
_entity.id
_entity.type
_entity.pdbx_description
1 polymer ?
#
loop_
_entity_poly.entity_id
_entity_poly.type
_entity_poly.pdbx_seq_one_letter_code
_entity_poly.pdbx_strand_id
1 'polypeptide(L)'
;MLSSCRRDLMKNEDAQLVNRFLTGDESAYTALVKKYQKSVHALAWRKVGDFHTAEELTQDTFLKVYQKLGTLKNPNQFAGWLYVTANRVCIAWYRKQKPQMESLENTSEAEIAASSYHHYQDEQRENASVEYRRGFIKNLLEQLPESERTVVTLHYLGEMTCKAISEFLGVSPNTVKSRLQRARNRLKEQEDMIRETLGSIQLPANFTDNIMRQAAEIKPVAPTSSKPLVPWAASAATAIFIFLIMGVGSEYLARFQTPYNVNAQSETTIEIIDAPIVLDTQAKPDLRNQSGRFETDDKRSGIGPQASEPFILAAATEVVDEKSTSTKPQWRQASGPAGVSILGFLASTKGDVYAASPIGIYRLTPDKAAWTLVNASVTNGQLYPMPMAERGGTLYTVSVKELLSSTDRGKTWNTLGNRPEGRAIALIITDQAFYLAIAKKGVFRSTDAGKQWVVFNDGFNFDEESSNKKIAAVTSIENTLFATTNQGLYRLNSDRWEKLPIEPRYALYTFDSLVASGNDLYVATTLDTTQLKSDEARQKEAKSFLTGKIKWGIFHSTDLGNSWIEITPTNVPISMHIATGIKLIVAGETLLALSDMYGIRSRDRGQTWTGLGETPYTPGYTPAVAINENTFYAGKYRIRRTTDGGESWHPFMRGMIGTKMRNLVAFKNGLYVYNDGKIVKSTDGGESWTSLNFGKGVGAPRDPDFPDQRLVVADGVLYGVFREEQSRIFGSPLTRKSKIRIFRLSVDGNSLSPVRGVPSLEFDDELYGEDSSAGEVTLGRLAVSGKTFYIEYRRELFKYKPGTWKWSSTGLIDSGKQPHNSRKGVRLAVSGNTIYVGMRNGKLLQSLDGGNNWKDITPNLPFSFSRFREIIFANSAIYVSTDKGVLTSQTGEHWRVLTDSEGERLIVSGLTVDETTVYGVCNAGAYRLNSRGKWKKVSPEIPDGIRELVFANDKLYIITNRRGMFHISLKNEG
;
A
#
# COMPACT_ATOMS: atom_id res chain seq x y z
N MET A 1 42.26 -15.26 23.59
CA MET A 1 42.02 -14.65 24.93
C MET A 1 40.97 -13.52 24.94
N LEU A 2 40.95 -12.60 23.97
CA LEU A 2 40.02 -11.44 23.96
C LEU A 2 38.51 -11.78 23.98
N SER A 3 38.08 -12.94 23.45
CA SER A 3 36.66 -13.35 23.51
C SER A 3 36.22 -13.97 24.85
N SER A 4 37.18 -14.44 25.66
CA SER A 4 36.95 -14.99 27.01
C SER A 4 36.83 -13.86 28.03
N CYS A 5 37.73 -12.87 27.96
CA CYS A 5 37.71 -11.70 28.84
C CYS A 5 36.40 -10.88 28.70
N ARG A 6 35.89 -10.70 27.48
CA ARG A 6 34.58 -10.05 27.22
C ARG A 6 33.36 -10.90 27.62
N ARG A 7 33.54 -12.16 28.07
CA ARG A 7 32.48 -13.09 28.51
C ARG A 7 32.26 -12.98 30.00
N ASP A 8 33.32 -12.81 30.77
CA ASP A 8 33.24 -12.60 32.22
C ASP A 8 32.77 -11.18 32.56
N LEU A 9 33.11 -10.17 31.75
CA LEU A 9 32.67 -8.78 31.91
C LEU A 9 31.13 -8.58 31.86
N MET A 10 30.42 -9.22 30.91
CA MET A 10 28.95 -9.03 30.78
C MET A 10 28.15 -9.78 31.87
N LYS A 11 28.60 -10.96 32.29
CA LYS A 11 27.96 -11.71 33.40
C LYS A 11 28.11 -10.98 34.73
N ASN A 12 29.28 -10.38 34.94
CA ASN A 12 29.59 -9.62 36.14
C ASN A 12 28.74 -8.34 36.19
N GLU A 13 28.49 -7.68 35.05
CA GLU A 13 27.63 -6.50 34.97
C GLU A 13 26.15 -6.81 35.29
N ASP A 14 25.56 -7.88 34.74
CA ASP A 14 24.18 -8.26 35.06
C ASP A 14 24.01 -8.65 36.53
N ALA A 15 24.97 -9.42 37.06
CA ALA A 15 24.97 -9.79 38.47
C ALA A 15 25.08 -8.56 39.39
N GLN A 16 25.88 -7.55 39.00
CA GLN A 16 26.00 -6.29 39.72
C GLN A 16 24.69 -5.48 39.68
N LEU A 17 24.02 -5.38 38.53
CA LEU A 17 22.74 -4.68 38.41
C LEU A 17 21.63 -5.37 39.22
N VAL A 18 21.58 -6.71 39.20
CA VAL A 18 20.64 -7.47 40.03
C VAL A 18 20.91 -7.22 41.51
N ASN A 19 22.16 -7.31 41.96
CA ASN A 19 22.51 -7.09 43.37
C ASN A 19 22.19 -5.65 43.81
N ARG A 20 22.48 -4.64 42.99
CA ARG A 20 22.14 -3.24 43.27
C ARG A 20 20.64 -3.02 43.43
N PHE A 21 19.84 -3.62 42.54
CA PHE A 21 18.39 -3.57 42.68
C PHE A 21 17.91 -4.23 43.97
N LEU A 22 18.45 -5.41 44.32
CA LEU A 22 18.09 -6.09 45.57
C LEU A 22 18.50 -5.32 46.83
N THR A 23 19.49 -4.41 46.72
CA THR A 23 19.87 -3.47 47.79
C THR A 23 19.09 -2.15 47.77
N GLY A 24 18.08 -2.00 46.90
CA GLY A 24 17.16 -0.85 46.87
C GLY A 24 17.41 0.18 45.77
N ASP A 25 18.29 -0.10 44.80
CA ASP A 25 18.56 0.80 43.67
C ASP A 25 17.64 0.52 42.48
N GLU A 26 16.51 1.24 42.41
CA GLU A 26 15.53 1.16 41.31
C GLU A 26 16.10 1.50 39.93
N SER A 27 17.17 2.32 39.88
CA SER A 27 17.84 2.66 38.62
C SER A 27 18.55 1.45 38.00
N ALA A 28 18.98 0.48 38.83
CA ALA A 28 19.60 -0.74 38.37
C ALA A 28 18.61 -1.67 37.66
N TYR A 29 17.34 -1.72 38.10
CA TYR A 29 16.30 -2.44 37.39
C TYR A 29 15.92 -1.76 36.08
N THR A 30 15.85 -0.43 36.06
CA THR A 30 15.67 0.34 34.82
C THR A 30 16.76 -0.01 33.78
N ALA A 31 18.01 -0.15 34.22
CA ALA A 31 19.11 -0.57 33.35
C ALA A 31 18.93 -2.00 32.81
N LEU A 32 18.44 -2.94 33.62
CA LEU A 32 18.11 -4.30 33.19
C LEU A 32 16.98 -4.32 32.14
N VAL A 33 15.92 -3.53 32.34
CA VAL A 33 14.82 -3.41 31.37
C VAL A 33 15.35 -2.84 30.05
N LYS A 34 16.08 -1.72 30.07
CA LYS A 34 16.68 -1.12 28.87
C LYS A 34 17.58 -2.10 28.11
N LYS A 35 18.35 -2.92 28.83
CA LYS A 35 19.27 -3.90 28.25
C LYS A 35 18.53 -5.06 27.55
N TYR A 36 17.41 -5.52 28.10
CA TYR A 36 16.76 -6.75 27.64
C TYR A 36 15.41 -6.56 26.92
N GLN A 37 14.82 -5.36 26.93
CA GLN A 37 13.49 -5.11 26.38
C GLN A 37 13.33 -5.52 24.91
N LYS A 38 14.31 -5.21 24.04
CA LYS A 38 14.29 -5.63 22.63
C LYS A 38 14.34 -7.16 22.48
N SER A 39 15.15 -7.83 23.30
CA SER A 39 15.34 -9.28 23.26
C SER A 39 14.09 -10.04 23.73
N VAL A 40 13.46 -9.57 24.81
CA VAL A 40 12.21 -10.16 25.34
C VAL A 40 11.06 -9.91 24.37
N HIS A 41 10.97 -8.70 23.81
CA HIS A 41 9.98 -8.37 22.78
C HIS A 41 10.14 -9.21 21.52
N ALA A 42 11.37 -9.37 21.02
CA ALA A 42 11.64 -10.23 19.87
C ALA A 42 11.23 -11.69 20.13
N LEU A 43 11.43 -12.19 21.34
CA LEU A 43 10.99 -13.53 21.75
C LEU A 43 9.46 -13.63 21.83
N ALA A 44 8.79 -12.66 22.46
CA ALA A 44 7.34 -12.62 22.60
C ALA A 44 6.68 -12.55 21.21
N TRP A 45 7.16 -11.67 20.34
CA TRP A 45 6.65 -11.51 18.98
C TRP A 45 6.82 -12.76 18.14
N ARG A 46 7.97 -13.44 18.25
CA ARG A 46 8.16 -14.76 17.63
C ARG A 46 7.12 -15.77 18.12
N LYS A 47 6.77 -15.73 19.41
CA LYS A 47 5.86 -16.69 20.02
C LYS A 47 4.42 -16.42 19.60
N VAL A 48 3.91 -15.20 19.77
CA VAL A 48 2.48 -14.88 19.59
C VAL A 48 2.11 -14.36 18.20
N GLY A 49 3.09 -13.87 17.44
CA GLY A 49 2.90 -13.46 16.05
C GLY A 49 2.09 -12.18 15.82
N ASP A 50 1.63 -11.52 16.89
CA ASP A 50 1.00 -10.20 16.90
C ASP A 50 1.90 -9.19 17.61
N PHE A 51 2.07 -7.99 17.04
CA PHE A 51 3.04 -6.99 17.53
C PHE A 51 2.59 -6.33 18.83
N HIS A 52 1.31 -5.92 18.91
CA HIS A 52 0.77 -5.26 20.09
C HIS A 52 0.66 -6.22 21.27
N THR A 53 0.24 -7.46 21.02
CA THR A 53 0.24 -8.53 22.01
C THR A 53 1.65 -8.84 22.50
N ALA A 54 2.65 -8.83 21.61
CA ALA A 54 4.04 -9.06 22.01
C ALA A 54 4.58 -7.93 22.90
N GLU A 55 4.19 -6.70 22.63
CA GLU A 55 4.50 -5.53 23.46
C GLU A 55 3.90 -5.68 24.86
N GLU A 56 2.61 -6.01 24.95
CA GLU A 56 1.92 -6.27 26.21
C GLU A 56 2.61 -7.39 27.00
N LEU A 57 2.86 -8.55 26.39
CA LEU A 57 3.53 -9.67 27.05
C LEU A 57 4.98 -9.37 27.48
N THR A 58 5.64 -8.42 26.80
CA THR A 58 6.97 -7.96 27.19
C THR A 58 6.88 -7.14 28.47
N GLN A 59 5.94 -6.19 28.57
CA GLN A 59 5.68 -5.45 29.81
C GLN A 59 5.35 -6.43 30.94
N ASP A 60 4.43 -7.36 30.68
CA ASP A 60 3.96 -8.37 31.60
C ASP A 60 5.09 -9.28 32.12
N THR A 61 6.07 -9.57 31.26
CA THR A 61 7.29 -10.31 31.62
C THR A 61 8.15 -9.51 32.58
N PHE A 62 8.39 -8.22 32.31
CA PHE A 62 9.21 -7.39 33.18
C PHE A 62 8.52 -7.16 34.53
N LEU A 63 7.21 -6.91 34.59
CA LEU A 63 6.50 -6.81 35.87
C LEU A 63 6.64 -8.08 36.73
N LYS A 64 6.52 -9.26 36.11
CA LYS A 64 6.74 -10.55 36.81
C LYS A 64 8.19 -10.72 37.26
N VAL A 65 9.14 -10.22 36.47
CA VAL A 65 10.56 -10.21 36.83
C VAL A 65 10.80 -9.26 38.00
N TYR A 66 10.22 -8.05 38.00
CA TYR A 66 10.30 -7.10 39.11
C TYR A 66 9.84 -7.75 40.43
N GLN A 67 8.69 -8.42 40.41
CA GLN A 67 8.12 -9.12 41.56
C GLN A 67 8.99 -10.29 42.07
N LYS A 68 9.65 -11.01 41.16
CA LYS A 68 10.31 -12.29 41.46
C LYS A 68 11.82 -12.22 41.46
N LEU A 69 12.43 -11.06 41.19
CA LEU A 69 13.88 -10.94 41.05
C LEU A 69 14.63 -11.38 42.31
N GLY A 70 14.06 -11.15 43.49
CA GLY A 70 14.59 -11.63 44.78
C GLY A 70 14.63 -13.15 44.95
N THR A 71 13.97 -13.91 44.06
CA THR A 71 14.00 -15.39 44.08
C THR A 71 15.11 -15.99 43.22
N LEU A 72 15.87 -15.15 42.49
CA LEU A 72 16.96 -15.58 41.63
C LEU A 72 18.17 -16.03 42.47
N LYS A 73 18.38 -17.36 42.56
CA LYS A 73 19.46 -17.95 43.37
C LYS A 73 20.87 -17.59 42.90
N ASN A 74 21.07 -17.37 41.60
CA ASN A 74 22.37 -17.01 41.02
C ASN A 74 22.21 -15.81 40.07
N PRO A 75 22.62 -14.60 40.48
CA PRO A 75 22.53 -13.39 39.66
C PRO A 75 23.22 -13.52 38.29
N ASN A 76 24.27 -14.35 38.16
CA ASN A 76 24.97 -14.58 36.90
C ASN A 76 24.14 -15.35 35.84
N GLN A 77 22.96 -15.86 36.20
CA GLN A 77 22.05 -16.58 35.31
C GLN A 77 20.81 -15.74 34.92
N PHE A 78 20.82 -14.44 35.23
CA PHE A 78 19.68 -13.55 34.99
C PHE A 78 19.14 -13.63 33.56
N ALA A 79 20.00 -13.57 32.54
CA ALA A 79 19.57 -13.63 31.13
C ALA A 79 18.79 -14.91 30.78
N GLY A 80 19.25 -16.07 31.24
CA GLY A 80 18.56 -17.35 31.03
C GLY A 80 17.28 -17.47 31.85
N TRP A 81 17.27 -16.93 33.08
CA TRP A 81 16.08 -16.89 33.92
C TRP A 81 14.99 -15.96 33.35
N LEU A 82 15.39 -14.83 32.76
CA LEU A 82 14.53 -13.90 32.05
C LEU A 82 13.89 -14.58 30.83
N TYR A 83 14.68 -15.31 30.03
CA TYR A 83 14.16 -16.11 28.91
C TYR A 83 13.10 -17.12 29.36
N VAL A 84 13.35 -17.88 30.44
CA VAL A 84 12.40 -18.86 30.97
C VAL A 84 11.10 -18.17 31.42
N THR A 85 11.21 -17.01 32.07
CA THR A 85 10.05 -16.24 32.53
C THR A 85 9.23 -15.72 31.35
N ALA A 86 9.87 -15.10 30.36
CA ALA A 86 9.23 -14.64 29.12
C ALA A 86 8.51 -15.76 28.37
N ASN A 87 9.18 -16.93 28.22
CA ASN A 87 8.60 -18.08 27.54
C ASN A 87 7.39 -18.64 28.28
N ARG A 88 7.39 -18.66 29.62
CA ARG A 88 6.23 -19.07 30.44
C ARG A 88 5.06 -18.10 30.29
N VAL A 89 5.32 -16.80 30.26
CA VAL A 89 4.28 -15.77 30.04
C VAL A 89 3.60 -15.98 28.69
N CYS A 90 4.37 -16.19 27.62
CA CYS A 90 3.83 -16.49 26.30
C CYS A 90 3.02 -17.80 26.26
N ILE A 91 3.50 -18.87 26.89
CA ILE A 91 2.77 -20.16 26.95
C ILE A 91 1.46 -20.03 27.73
N ALA A 92 1.46 -19.27 28.84
CA ALA A 92 0.25 -19.05 29.64
C ALA A 92 -0.80 -18.28 28.85
N TRP A 93 -0.39 -17.26 28.09
CA TRP A 93 -1.27 -16.54 27.16
C TRP A 93 -1.87 -17.49 26.11
N TYR A 94 -1.05 -18.34 25.48
CA TYR A 94 -1.52 -19.34 24.51
C TYR A 94 -2.53 -20.35 25.09
N ARG A 95 -2.36 -20.75 26.35
CA ARG A 95 -3.29 -21.67 27.02
C ARG A 95 -4.64 -21.02 27.33
N LYS A 96 -4.68 -19.72 27.61
CA LYS A 96 -5.92 -18.96 27.82
C LYS A 96 -6.70 -18.70 26.53
N GLN A 97 -6.01 -18.70 25.39
CA GLN A 97 -6.59 -18.46 24.05
C GLN A 97 -7.21 -19.70 23.39
N LYS A 98 -7.00 -20.91 23.93
CA LYS A 98 -7.68 -22.13 23.46
C LYS A 98 -8.95 -22.36 24.28
N PRO A 99 -10.15 -22.46 23.68
CA PRO A 99 -11.32 -22.96 24.41
C PRO A 99 -11.07 -24.40 24.86
N GLN A 100 -11.53 -24.70 26.08
CA GLN A 100 -11.53 -26.03 26.67
C GLN A 100 -12.45 -26.91 25.80
N MET A 101 -11.92 -28.00 25.23
CA MET A 101 -12.71 -28.95 24.44
C MET A 101 -13.80 -29.59 25.31
N GLU A 102 -15.06 -29.26 25.05
CA GLU A 102 -16.20 -30.12 25.33
C GLU A 102 -16.73 -30.73 24.02
N SER A 103 -17.31 -31.92 24.17
CA SER A 103 -17.61 -32.93 23.14
C SER A 103 -18.61 -32.50 22.06
N LEU A 104 -18.45 -33.06 20.86
CA LEU A 104 -19.34 -32.90 19.70
C LEU A 104 -20.63 -33.71 19.86
N GLU A 105 -21.79 -33.05 19.82
CA GLU A 105 -23.03 -33.58 19.26
C GLU A 105 -24.03 -32.44 18.96
N ASN A 106 -24.43 -32.34 17.68
CA ASN A 106 -25.54 -31.56 17.09
C ASN A 106 -25.48 -30.01 17.09
N THR A 107 -25.08 -29.41 15.95
CA THR A 107 -25.78 -28.30 15.21
C THR A 107 -24.98 -27.93 13.94
N SER A 108 -25.72 -27.56 12.88
CA SER A 108 -25.36 -27.60 11.44
C SER A 108 -24.28 -26.61 10.94
N GLU A 109 -23.60 -27.00 9.85
CA GLU A 109 -22.56 -26.28 9.07
C GLU A 109 -22.97 -24.93 8.42
N ALA A 110 -24.05 -24.29 8.88
CA ALA A 110 -24.55 -23.02 8.33
C ALA A 110 -24.04 -21.76 9.06
N GLU A 111 -23.12 -21.88 10.03
CA GLU A 111 -22.76 -20.79 10.96
C GLU A 111 -21.32 -20.25 10.83
N ILE A 112 -20.53 -20.67 9.84
CA ILE A 112 -19.14 -20.16 9.67
C ILE A 112 -18.99 -19.18 8.49
N ALA A 113 -19.98 -19.07 7.59
CA ALA A 113 -19.83 -18.37 6.31
C ALA A 113 -20.34 -16.91 6.25
N ALA A 114 -20.48 -16.19 7.37
CA ALA A 114 -21.17 -14.89 7.35
C ALA A 114 -20.52 -13.78 8.18
N SER A 115 -19.22 -13.53 8.08
CA SER A 115 -18.67 -12.24 8.54
C SER A 115 -17.38 -11.81 7.85
N SER A 116 -17.46 -11.32 6.59
CA SER A 116 -16.48 -10.35 6.04
C SER A 116 -16.85 -9.83 4.65
N TYR A 117 -17.49 -8.66 4.55
CA TYR A 117 -17.20 -7.68 3.47
C TYR A 117 -17.92 -6.35 3.75
N HIS A 118 -17.18 -5.33 4.18
CA HIS A 118 -17.41 -3.88 3.89
C HIS A 118 -16.68 -2.93 4.86
N HIS A 119 -16.07 -3.41 5.94
CA HIS A 119 -15.27 -2.55 6.83
C HIS A 119 -13.76 -2.51 6.52
N TYR A 120 -13.27 -3.39 5.64
CA TYR A 120 -11.82 -3.61 5.46
C TYR A 120 -11.09 -2.56 4.59
N GLN A 121 -11.79 -1.74 3.79
CA GLN A 121 -11.12 -0.95 2.74
C GLN A 121 -10.73 0.49 3.10
N ASP A 122 -11.12 1.02 4.26
CA ASP A 122 -10.86 2.43 4.59
C ASP A 122 -9.76 2.66 5.64
N GLU A 123 -9.36 1.64 6.41
CA GLU A 123 -8.31 1.79 7.44
C GLU A 123 -6.89 1.41 6.98
N GLN A 124 -6.75 0.64 5.91
CA GLN A 124 -5.46 0.03 5.52
C GLN A 124 -4.71 0.79 4.41
N ARG A 125 -4.35 2.06 4.65
CA ARG A 125 -3.39 2.77 3.75
C ARG A 125 -2.24 3.49 4.44
N GLU A 126 -2.16 3.43 5.77
CA GLU A 126 -1.01 3.94 6.52
C GLU A 126 -0.31 2.81 7.32
N ASN A 127 -1.06 1.89 7.93
CA ASN A 127 -0.47 0.67 8.53
C ASN A 127 -0.11 -0.40 7.49
N ALA A 128 -0.80 -0.41 6.34
CA ALA A 128 -0.67 -1.49 5.36
C ALA A 128 0.75 -1.68 4.85
N SER A 129 1.61 -0.67 4.63
CA SER A 129 2.97 -0.98 4.12
C SER A 129 3.90 -1.60 5.16
N VAL A 130 3.75 -1.24 6.43
CA VAL A 130 4.58 -1.76 7.52
C VAL A 130 4.02 -3.08 8.03
N GLU A 131 2.70 -3.18 8.21
CA GLU A 131 1.99 -4.38 8.63
C GLU A 131 1.99 -5.47 7.53
N TYR A 132 1.96 -5.09 6.26
CA TYR A 132 2.19 -6.00 5.12
C TYR A 132 3.63 -6.50 5.05
N ARG A 133 4.62 -5.62 5.26
CA ARG A 133 6.04 -6.05 5.35
C ARG A 133 6.25 -6.96 6.56
N ARG A 134 5.63 -6.67 7.71
CA ARG A 134 5.66 -7.49 8.93
C ARG A 134 4.96 -8.84 8.72
N GLY A 135 3.78 -8.86 8.11
CA GLY A 135 3.04 -10.09 7.76
C GLY A 135 3.77 -10.94 6.73
N PHE A 136 4.40 -10.29 5.73
CA PHE A 136 5.24 -10.98 4.76
C PHE A 136 6.48 -11.61 5.42
N ILE A 137 7.16 -10.88 6.30
CA ILE A 137 8.32 -11.40 7.04
C ILE A 137 7.89 -12.49 8.02
N LYS A 138 6.74 -12.37 8.68
CA LYS A 138 6.16 -13.42 9.51
C LYS A 138 5.99 -14.72 8.70
N ASN A 139 5.39 -14.64 7.50
CA ASN A 139 5.19 -15.79 6.62
C ASN A 139 6.53 -16.38 6.11
N LEU A 140 7.55 -15.55 5.85
CA LEU A 140 8.89 -16.02 5.49
C LEU A 140 9.60 -16.71 6.66
N LEU A 141 9.52 -16.12 7.85
CA LEU A 141 10.07 -16.69 9.07
C LEU A 141 9.36 -17.99 9.44
N GLU A 142 8.06 -18.12 9.15
CA GLU A 142 7.26 -19.33 9.36
C GLU A 142 7.72 -20.53 8.51
N GLN A 143 8.42 -20.30 7.39
CA GLN A 143 9.02 -21.36 6.58
C GLN A 143 10.33 -21.91 7.18
N LEU A 144 10.91 -21.24 8.19
CA LEU A 144 12.09 -21.73 8.89
C LEU A 144 11.72 -22.73 9.99
N PRO A 145 12.57 -23.75 10.23
CA PRO A 145 12.52 -24.55 11.45
C PRO A 145 12.53 -23.65 12.69
N GLU A 146 11.78 -24.03 13.72
CA GLU A 146 11.56 -23.23 14.93
C GLU A 146 12.87 -22.70 15.55
N SER A 147 13.90 -23.54 15.58
CA SER A 147 15.22 -23.21 16.13
C SER A 147 16.00 -22.17 15.31
N GLU A 148 15.77 -22.11 13.99
CA GLU A 148 16.39 -21.18 13.05
C GLU A 148 15.65 -19.84 13.06
N ARG A 149 14.31 -19.90 13.03
CA ARG A 149 13.40 -18.75 13.17
C ARG A 149 13.72 -17.93 14.42
N THR A 150 13.87 -18.60 15.56
CA THR A 150 14.16 -17.96 16.85
C THR A 150 15.49 -17.20 16.82
N VAL A 151 16.53 -17.78 16.22
CA VAL A 151 17.85 -17.15 16.14
C VAL A 151 17.83 -15.94 15.20
N VAL A 152 17.13 -16.03 14.07
CA VAL A 152 16.97 -14.90 13.12
C VAL A 152 16.22 -13.74 13.77
N THR A 153 15.09 -14.00 14.42
CA THR A 153 14.31 -12.95 15.08
C THR A 153 15.10 -12.28 16.20
N LEU A 154 15.79 -13.04 17.06
CA LEU A 154 16.63 -12.45 18.11
C LEU A 154 17.83 -11.66 17.56
N HIS A 155 18.37 -12.06 16.40
CA HIS A 155 19.50 -11.38 15.79
C HIS A 155 19.11 -10.05 15.12
N TYR A 156 18.05 -10.05 14.32
CA TYR A 156 17.66 -8.87 13.53
C TYR A 156 16.68 -7.94 14.24
N LEU A 157 15.72 -8.48 15.02
CA LEU A 157 14.77 -7.68 15.79
C LEU A 157 15.27 -7.42 17.22
N GLY A 158 15.86 -8.44 17.84
CA GLY A 158 16.47 -8.29 19.17
C GLY A 158 17.83 -7.59 19.16
N GLU A 159 18.40 -7.31 17.98
CA GLU A 159 19.75 -6.74 17.78
C GLU A 159 20.86 -7.50 18.54
N MET A 160 20.62 -8.79 18.84
CA MET A 160 21.51 -9.57 19.69
C MET A 160 22.67 -10.14 18.88
N THR A 161 23.88 -10.10 19.45
CA THR A 161 25.03 -10.83 18.91
C THR A 161 24.81 -12.34 19.07
N CYS A 162 25.41 -13.18 18.22
CA CYS A 162 25.31 -14.65 18.35
C CYS A 162 25.73 -15.17 19.74
N LYS A 163 26.63 -14.44 20.41
CA LYS A 163 27.06 -14.74 21.78
C LYS A 163 25.97 -14.42 22.81
N ALA A 164 25.34 -13.25 22.71
CA ALA A 164 24.22 -12.87 23.57
C ALA A 164 23.01 -13.81 23.36
N ILE A 165 22.73 -14.22 22.12
CA ILE A 165 21.67 -15.20 21.81
C ILE A 165 21.98 -16.56 22.45
N SER A 166 23.25 -16.99 22.42
CA SER A 166 23.70 -18.24 23.04
C SER A 166 23.47 -18.23 24.56
N GLU A 167 23.79 -17.12 25.22
CA GLU A 167 23.58 -16.93 26.66
C GLU A 167 22.09 -16.86 27.02
N PHE A 168 21.30 -16.16 26.21
CA PHE A 168 19.86 -16.00 26.40
C PHE A 168 19.08 -17.31 26.18
N LEU A 169 19.45 -18.10 25.17
CA LEU A 169 18.78 -19.37 24.84
C LEU A 169 19.37 -20.59 25.58
N GLY A 170 20.52 -20.46 26.23
CA GLY A 170 21.20 -21.57 26.91
C GLY A 170 21.79 -22.64 25.96
N VAL A 171 22.22 -22.25 24.75
CA VAL A 171 22.79 -23.17 23.73
C VAL A 171 24.20 -22.73 23.31
N SER A 172 25.00 -23.60 22.67
CA SER A 172 26.38 -23.24 22.30
C SER A 172 26.45 -22.13 21.23
N PRO A 173 27.48 -21.25 21.23
CA PRO A 173 27.65 -20.21 20.20
C PRO A 173 27.77 -20.78 18.78
N ASN A 174 28.36 -21.97 18.63
CA ASN A 174 28.50 -22.65 17.34
C ASN A 174 27.12 -23.12 16.83
N THR A 175 26.25 -23.58 17.73
CA THR A 175 24.86 -23.92 17.40
C THR A 175 24.09 -22.69 16.91
N VAL A 176 24.25 -21.53 17.54
CA VAL A 176 23.61 -20.27 17.10
C VAL A 176 24.14 -19.84 15.73
N LYS A 177 25.46 -19.84 15.52
CA LYS A 177 26.07 -19.49 14.23
C LYS A 177 25.59 -20.41 13.10
N SER A 178 25.56 -21.71 13.36
CA SER A 178 25.06 -22.69 12.39
C SER A 178 23.59 -22.46 12.05
N ARG A 179 22.72 -22.26 13.04
CA ARG A 179 21.29 -21.97 12.84
C ARG A 179 21.06 -20.66 12.10
N LEU A 180 21.81 -19.61 12.42
CA LEU A 180 21.74 -18.32 11.71
C LEU A 180 22.20 -18.46 10.26
N GLN A 181 23.29 -19.19 10.01
CA GLN A 181 23.81 -19.41 8.66
C GLN A 181 22.84 -20.23 7.81
N ARG A 182 22.24 -21.30 8.37
CA ARG A 182 21.22 -22.09 7.66
C ARG A 182 19.97 -21.25 7.36
N ALA A 183 19.54 -20.42 8.29
CA ALA A 183 18.41 -19.53 8.09
C ALA A 183 18.69 -18.48 6.99
N ARG A 184 19.88 -17.88 6.96
CA ARG A 184 20.33 -16.97 5.89
C ARG A 184 20.37 -17.66 4.54
N ASN A 185 20.93 -18.87 4.48
CA ASN A 185 20.98 -19.65 3.24
C ASN A 185 19.57 -19.97 2.72
N ARG A 186 18.61 -20.26 3.60
CA ARG A 186 17.20 -20.52 3.25
C ARG A 186 16.43 -19.25 2.85
N LEU A 187 16.85 -18.08 3.32
CA LEU A 187 16.21 -16.78 3.07
C LEU A 187 17.08 -15.83 2.24
N LYS A 188 18.04 -16.36 1.47
CA LYS A 188 19.13 -15.61 0.83
C LYS A 188 18.66 -14.45 -0.05
N GLU A 189 17.53 -14.60 -0.74
CA GLU A 189 16.95 -13.57 -1.61
C GLU A 189 16.21 -12.46 -0.84
N GLN A 190 15.87 -12.70 0.42
CA GLN A 190 15.02 -11.84 1.26
C GLN A 190 15.78 -11.28 2.47
N GLU A 191 17.07 -11.60 2.64
CA GLU A 191 17.87 -11.25 3.81
C GLU A 191 17.96 -9.72 4.03
N ASP A 192 18.20 -8.94 2.97
CA ASP A 192 18.30 -7.48 3.06
C ASP A 192 16.98 -6.85 3.50
N MET A 193 15.84 -7.35 2.99
CA MET A 193 14.52 -6.87 3.38
C MET A 193 14.14 -7.29 4.81
N ILE A 194 14.53 -8.48 5.24
CA ILE A 194 14.35 -8.94 6.63
C ILE A 194 15.17 -8.05 7.57
N ARG A 195 16.42 -7.75 7.21
CA ARG A 195 17.29 -6.86 7.97
C ARG A 195 16.74 -5.44 8.05
N GLU A 196 16.33 -4.87 6.92
CA GLU A 196 15.78 -3.51 6.84
C GLU A 196 14.48 -3.39 7.64
N THR A 197 13.56 -4.34 7.44
CA THR A 197 12.24 -4.26 8.07
C THR A 197 12.30 -4.61 9.55
N LEU A 198 12.96 -5.71 9.96
CA LEU A 198 13.06 -6.06 11.38
C LEU A 198 13.93 -5.07 12.16
N GLY A 199 14.95 -4.47 11.52
CA GLY A 199 15.76 -3.42 12.12
C GLY A 199 15.06 -2.06 12.24
N SER A 200 13.98 -1.83 11.47
CA SER A 200 13.15 -0.61 11.56
C SER A 200 12.08 -0.65 12.66
N ILE A 201 11.88 -1.81 13.30
CA ILE A 201 10.88 -1.99 14.35
C ILE A 201 11.46 -1.52 15.68
N GLN A 202 10.96 -0.39 16.18
CA GLN A 202 11.34 0.18 17.48
C GLN A 202 10.20 0.04 18.48
N LEU A 203 10.54 -0.31 19.73
CA LEU A 203 9.62 -0.17 20.86
C LEU A 203 9.36 1.33 21.11
N PRO A 204 8.17 1.72 21.62
CA PRO A 204 7.89 3.11 21.96
C PRO A 204 8.95 3.72 22.87
N ALA A 205 9.25 5.01 22.68
CA ALA A 205 10.30 5.69 23.45
C ALA A 205 10.03 5.72 24.96
N ASN A 206 8.75 5.68 25.36
CA ASN A 206 8.27 5.64 26.75
C ASN A 206 8.08 4.21 27.30
N PHE A 207 8.47 3.15 26.55
CA PHE A 207 8.20 1.77 26.93
C PHE A 207 8.81 1.38 28.29
N THR A 208 10.08 1.75 28.52
CA THR A 208 10.73 1.50 29.82
C THR A 208 10.04 2.27 30.94
N ASP A 209 9.68 3.53 30.71
CA ASP A 209 9.08 4.39 31.74
C ASP A 209 7.69 3.89 32.15
N ASN A 210 6.92 3.33 31.20
CA ASN A 210 5.63 2.69 31.47
C ASN A 210 5.79 1.46 32.37
N ILE A 211 6.79 0.60 32.10
CA ILE A 211 7.10 -0.55 32.96
C ILE A 211 7.51 -0.08 34.35
N MET A 212 8.37 0.94 34.45
CA MET A 212 8.82 1.46 35.75
C MET A 212 7.67 2.09 36.55
N ARG A 213 6.76 2.82 35.88
CA ARG A 213 5.58 3.40 36.51
C ARG A 213 4.66 2.33 37.09
N GLN A 214 4.38 1.28 36.32
CA GLN A 214 3.57 0.15 36.79
C GLN A 214 4.28 -0.66 37.87
N ALA A 215 5.61 -0.81 37.78
CA ALA A 215 6.41 -1.47 38.81
C ALA A 215 6.39 -0.72 40.14
N ALA A 216 6.37 0.61 40.13
CA ALA A 216 6.28 1.44 41.34
C ALA A 216 4.97 1.26 42.13
N GLU A 217 3.91 0.78 41.48
CA GLU A 217 2.62 0.45 42.11
C GLU A 217 2.61 -0.97 42.72
N ILE A 218 3.61 -1.80 42.40
CA ILE A 218 3.74 -3.18 42.85
C ILE A 218 4.66 -3.22 44.09
N LYS A 219 4.14 -3.64 45.25
CA LYS A 219 5.01 -3.93 46.41
C LYS A 219 5.89 -5.16 46.11
N PRO A 220 7.23 -5.04 46.08
CA PRO A 220 8.10 -6.20 45.90
C PRO A 220 7.98 -7.16 47.08
N VAL A 221 8.07 -8.47 46.83
CA VAL A 221 8.12 -9.48 47.89
C VAL A 221 9.46 -9.34 48.60
N ALA A 222 9.45 -8.93 49.87
CA ALA A 222 10.67 -8.81 50.67
C ALA A 222 11.42 -10.15 50.72
N PRO A 223 12.75 -10.18 50.52
CA PRO A 223 13.52 -11.40 50.64
C PRO A 223 13.41 -11.91 52.08
N THR A 224 12.93 -13.14 52.25
CA THR A 224 12.79 -13.80 53.55
C THR A 224 14.19 -14.12 54.08
N SER A 225 14.83 -13.16 54.72
CA SER A 225 16.03 -13.40 55.54
C SER A 225 15.59 -13.65 56.98
N SER A 226 15.32 -14.90 57.32
CA SER A 226 15.32 -15.32 58.72
C SER A 226 15.87 -16.74 58.83
N LYS A 227 17.11 -16.83 59.32
CA LYS A 227 17.69 -18.05 59.91
C LYS A 227 16.98 -18.37 61.24
N PRO A 228 17.14 -19.60 61.76
CA PRO A 228 16.06 -20.35 62.40
C PRO A 228 15.97 -20.12 63.90
N LEU A 229 14.74 -20.13 64.43
CA LEU A 229 14.45 -20.36 65.84
C LEU A 229 13.18 -21.21 65.93
N VAL A 230 13.37 -22.46 66.38
CA VAL A 230 12.33 -23.35 66.92
C VAL A 230 12.41 -23.15 68.44
N PRO A 231 11.31 -22.94 69.21
CA PRO A 231 10.62 -24.09 69.82
C PRO A 231 9.11 -23.99 70.20
N TRP A 232 8.39 -25.07 69.85
CA TRP A 232 7.37 -25.88 70.56
C TRP A 232 6.31 -25.23 71.49
N ALA A 233 5.03 -25.39 71.11
CA ALA A 233 3.81 -25.72 71.91
C ALA A 233 2.57 -25.32 71.07
N ALA A 234 1.48 -26.07 70.86
CA ALA A 234 1.01 -27.34 71.39
C ALA A 234 0.00 -27.96 70.39
N SER A 235 0.17 -29.26 70.12
CA SER A 235 -0.85 -30.32 69.92
C SER A 235 -2.25 -30.01 69.35
N ALA A 236 -2.61 -30.64 68.21
CA ALA A 236 -3.56 -31.77 68.18
C ALA A 236 -3.68 -32.43 66.77
N ALA A 237 -3.67 -33.77 66.77
CA ALA A 237 -4.24 -34.69 65.77
C ALA A 237 -3.50 -34.98 64.43
N THR A 238 -2.37 -35.70 64.53
CA THR A 238 -1.89 -36.64 63.49
C THR A 238 -2.15 -38.07 63.94
N ALA A 239 -3.16 -38.76 63.39
CA ALA A 239 -3.28 -40.23 63.51
C ALA A 239 -4.25 -40.94 62.53
N ILE A 240 -4.83 -40.30 61.49
CA ILE A 240 -5.86 -40.98 60.67
C ILE A 240 -5.54 -41.09 59.16
N PHE A 241 -4.63 -40.29 58.59
CA PHE A 241 -4.49 -40.28 57.11
C PHE A 241 -3.50 -41.31 56.51
N ILE A 242 -2.68 -41.96 57.34
CA ILE A 242 -1.63 -42.88 56.85
C ILE A 242 -2.16 -44.30 56.58
N PHE A 243 -3.37 -44.65 57.06
CA PHE A 243 -3.95 -45.98 56.83
C PHE A 243 -4.96 -46.06 55.67
N LEU A 244 -5.41 -44.93 55.11
CA LEU A 244 -6.52 -44.90 54.14
C LEU A 244 -6.11 -44.87 52.66
N ILE A 245 -4.82 -44.78 52.34
CA ILE A 245 -4.34 -44.75 50.94
C ILE A 245 -3.52 -46.02 50.57
N MET A 246 -3.33 -46.95 51.50
CA MET A 246 -2.68 -48.25 51.26
C MET A 246 -3.65 -49.44 51.16
N GLY A 247 -4.92 -49.21 50.84
CA GLY A 247 -5.90 -50.29 50.78
C GLY A 247 -7.08 -50.03 49.88
N VAL A 248 -6.86 -49.97 48.56
CA VAL A 248 -7.61 -50.71 47.52
C VAL A 248 -6.73 -50.70 46.28
N GLY A 249 -6.14 -51.86 45.97
CA GLY A 249 -5.39 -52.10 44.75
C GLY A 249 -6.28 -52.58 43.61
N SER A 250 -5.66 -52.57 42.43
CA SER A 250 -5.92 -53.43 41.27
C SER A 250 -7.34 -53.45 40.70
N GLU A 251 -7.58 -52.63 39.68
CA GLU A 251 -7.86 -53.07 38.30
C GLU A 251 -8.03 -51.82 37.42
N TYR A 252 -7.65 -51.92 36.13
CA TYR A 252 -7.65 -50.86 35.11
C TYR A 252 -6.40 -49.95 34.97
N LEU A 253 -5.22 -50.59 34.91
CA LEU A 253 -4.06 -50.07 34.17
C LEU A 253 -3.72 -51.02 33.02
N ALA A 254 -4.30 -50.80 31.83
CA ALA A 254 -3.79 -51.32 30.56
C ALA A 254 -4.47 -50.58 29.39
N ARG A 255 -3.67 -50.25 28.35
CA ARG A 255 -3.98 -49.54 27.08
C ARG A 255 -3.52 -48.08 27.10
N PHE A 256 -2.45 -47.64 26.44
CA PHE A 256 -1.56 -48.26 25.46
C PHE A 256 -0.16 -47.62 25.58
N GLN A 257 0.87 -48.44 25.68
CA GLN A 257 2.22 -48.15 25.23
C GLN A 257 2.55 -49.14 24.12
N THR A 258 3.10 -48.66 23.01
CA THR A 258 4.09 -49.41 22.23
C THR A 258 5.28 -48.49 21.95
N PRO A 259 6.52 -48.98 22.11
CA PRO A 259 7.73 -48.21 21.84
C PRO A 259 8.29 -48.50 20.44
N TYR A 260 8.83 -47.49 19.76
CA TYR A 260 9.84 -47.67 18.70
C TYR A 260 11.20 -47.28 19.33
N ASN A 261 12.03 -48.23 19.74
CA ASN A 261 13.00 -49.09 19.04
C ASN A 261 14.22 -48.34 18.48
N VAL A 262 15.32 -48.47 19.22
CA VAL A 262 16.65 -47.89 18.95
C VAL A 262 17.55 -49.02 18.45
N ASN A 263 17.26 -49.55 17.26
CA ASN A 263 18.11 -50.48 16.54
C ASN A 263 17.87 -50.30 15.04
N ALA A 264 18.53 -49.31 14.45
CA ALA A 264 18.78 -49.29 13.02
C ALA A 264 20.30 -49.36 12.84
N GLN A 265 20.78 -50.49 12.32
CA GLN A 265 22.16 -50.65 11.88
C GLN A 265 22.43 -49.63 10.76
N SER A 266 23.43 -48.79 10.97
CA SER A 266 24.01 -47.95 9.92
C SER A 266 24.83 -48.85 8.99
N GLU A 267 24.36 -49.06 7.76
CA GLU A 267 25.24 -49.52 6.69
C GLU A 267 26.10 -48.34 6.21
N THR A 268 27.40 -48.48 6.45
CA THR A 268 28.47 -47.65 5.92
C THR A 268 28.60 -47.90 4.42
N THR A 269 28.44 -46.87 3.59
CA THR A 269 29.06 -46.82 2.27
C THR A 269 29.78 -45.50 2.16
N ILE A 270 31.09 -45.55 2.42
CA ILE A 270 32.04 -44.48 2.16
C ILE A 270 32.56 -44.75 0.75
N GLU A 271 32.16 -43.95 -0.23
CA GLU A 271 32.95 -43.80 -1.46
C GLU A 271 33.93 -42.65 -1.27
N ILE A 272 35.20 -43.02 -1.19
CA ILE A 272 36.36 -42.14 -1.18
C ILE A 272 36.57 -41.67 -2.62
N ILE A 273 36.46 -40.36 -2.86
CA ILE A 273 37.04 -39.73 -4.04
C ILE A 273 38.20 -38.86 -3.54
N ASP A 274 39.41 -39.40 -3.67
CA ASP A 274 40.66 -38.66 -3.55
C ASP A 274 40.79 -37.71 -4.75
N ALA A 275 40.91 -36.41 -4.47
CA ALA A 275 41.43 -35.44 -5.41
C ALA A 275 42.57 -34.67 -4.73
N PRO A 276 43.83 -34.85 -5.15
CA PRO A 276 44.95 -34.09 -4.62
C PRO A 276 45.02 -32.74 -5.34
N ILE A 277 44.82 -31.64 -4.62
CA ILE A 277 45.23 -30.31 -5.10
C ILE A 277 46.47 -29.91 -4.33
N VAL A 278 47.59 -30.04 -5.05
CA VAL A 278 48.88 -29.44 -4.75
C VAL A 278 48.73 -27.92 -4.84
N LEU A 279 49.01 -27.21 -3.75
CA LEU A 279 49.30 -25.78 -3.79
C LEU A 279 50.73 -25.62 -3.32
N ASP A 280 51.60 -25.43 -4.31
CA ASP A 280 52.97 -25.06 -4.08
C ASP A 280 53.03 -23.65 -3.50
N THR A 281 53.99 -23.49 -2.60
CA THR A 281 54.27 -22.29 -1.84
C THR A 281 55.17 -21.35 -2.64
N GLN A 282 55.05 -20.04 -2.43
CA GLN A 282 56.17 -19.21 -1.96
C GLN A 282 55.72 -17.77 -1.65
N ALA A 283 56.47 -17.14 -0.75
CA ALA A 283 56.05 -16.07 0.14
C ALA A 283 56.93 -14.82 0.01
N LYS A 284 56.36 -13.68 0.44
CA LYS A 284 56.99 -12.50 1.10
C LYS A 284 57.76 -11.49 0.19
N PRO A 285 58.08 -10.27 0.69
CA PRO A 285 57.23 -9.28 1.39
C PRO A 285 57.51 -7.81 0.93
N ASP A 286 56.75 -6.86 1.50
CA ASP A 286 57.03 -5.42 1.77
C ASP A 286 57.89 -4.58 0.81
N LEU A 287 57.38 -3.38 0.46
CA LEU A 287 58.14 -2.14 0.70
C LEU A 287 57.25 -0.89 0.72
N ARG A 288 57.57 -0.09 1.73
CA ARG A 288 57.11 1.23 2.13
C ARG A 288 57.88 2.29 1.33
N ASN A 289 57.28 3.45 1.03
CA ASN A 289 57.85 4.81 1.00
C ASN A 289 56.86 5.76 0.31
N GLN A 290 56.23 6.70 1.01
CA GLN A 290 56.71 8.01 1.46
C GLN A 290 56.68 9.13 0.41
N SER A 291 56.11 10.23 0.90
CA SER A 291 55.76 11.52 0.33
C SER A 291 56.90 12.31 -0.32
N GLY A 292 56.54 13.18 -1.28
CA GLY A 292 57.33 14.33 -1.71
C GLY A 292 56.45 15.57 -1.84
N ARG A 293 56.78 16.61 -1.06
CA ARG A 293 56.22 17.97 -1.07
C ARG A 293 56.73 18.78 -2.26
N PHE A 294 55.95 19.77 -2.68
CA PHE A 294 56.46 21.10 -3.06
C PHE A 294 55.56 22.19 -2.42
N GLU A 295 56.19 23.12 -1.70
CA GLU A 295 55.64 24.35 -1.12
C GLU A 295 56.05 25.56 -1.98
N THR A 296 55.18 26.57 -2.07
CA THR A 296 55.42 28.02 -1.82
C THR A 296 54.15 28.79 -2.25
N ASP A 297 53.34 29.28 -1.29
CA ASP A 297 53.20 30.68 -0.80
C ASP A 297 52.48 31.62 -1.81
N ASP A 298 51.44 32.42 -1.51
CA ASP A 298 51.11 33.12 -0.27
C ASP A 298 49.65 33.71 -0.28
N LYS A 299 49.05 33.83 0.92
CA LYS A 299 47.99 34.78 1.45
C LYS A 299 46.48 34.78 1.06
N ARG A 300 45.66 34.35 2.07
CA ARG A 300 44.48 34.98 2.78
C ARG A 300 43.42 35.76 1.95
N SER A 301 42.09 35.59 2.09
CA SER A 301 41.26 35.51 3.31
C SER A 301 39.79 35.13 3.01
N GLY A 302 39.04 34.62 4.00
CA GLY A 302 37.55 34.72 4.05
C GLY A 302 36.74 33.41 3.98
N ILE A 303 36.27 32.91 5.13
CA ILE A 303 35.40 31.73 5.32
C ILE A 303 33.91 32.10 5.19
N GLY A 304 33.13 31.24 4.52
CA GLY A 304 31.67 31.13 4.63
C GLY A 304 31.19 29.77 4.08
N PRO A 305 30.31 29.02 4.78
CA PRO A 305 29.96 27.65 4.38
C PRO A 305 28.94 27.63 3.23
N GLN A 306 29.31 26.95 2.13
CA GLN A 306 28.40 26.64 1.02
C GLN A 306 27.33 25.65 1.47
N ALA A 307 26.07 26.08 1.37
CA ALA A 307 24.91 25.21 1.30
C ALA A 307 24.80 24.65 -0.12
N SER A 308 24.58 23.35 -0.23
CA SER A 308 24.29 22.64 -1.47
C SER A 308 22.93 23.07 -2.03
N GLU A 309 22.93 23.70 -3.22
CA GLU A 309 21.72 24.02 -3.98
C GLU A 309 21.06 22.76 -4.55
N PRO A 310 19.72 22.60 -4.45
CA PRO A 310 18.98 21.64 -5.24
C PRO A 310 18.64 22.23 -6.63
N PHE A 311 18.96 21.46 -7.67
CA PHE A 311 18.62 21.72 -9.08
C PHE A 311 17.11 22.00 -9.29
N ILE A 312 16.77 23.18 -9.82
CA ILE A 312 15.41 23.57 -10.25
C ILE A 312 15.20 23.16 -11.71
N LEU A 313 14.20 22.33 -11.98
CA LEU A 313 13.71 22.05 -13.34
C LEU A 313 12.56 23.02 -13.66
N ALA A 314 12.83 24.01 -14.51
CA ALA A 314 11.81 24.93 -15.03
C ALA A 314 10.89 24.20 -16.02
N ALA A 315 9.69 23.83 -15.57
CA ALA A 315 8.56 23.53 -16.44
C ALA A 315 7.54 24.67 -16.31
N ALA A 316 7.87 25.83 -16.89
CA ALA A 316 6.90 26.89 -17.13
C ALA A 316 6.19 26.58 -18.45
N THR A 317 4.86 26.51 -18.41
CA THR A 317 4.02 26.50 -19.60
C THR A 317 4.02 27.91 -20.18
N GLU A 318 5.08 28.28 -20.89
CA GLU A 318 5.00 29.36 -21.87
C GLU A 318 4.44 28.77 -23.16
N VAL A 319 3.43 29.45 -23.70
CA VAL A 319 3.13 29.37 -25.13
C VAL A 319 4.38 29.92 -25.80
N VAL A 320 5.30 29.03 -26.17
CA VAL A 320 6.51 29.40 -26.89
C VAL A 320 6.06 29.80 -28.28
N ASP A 321 6.15 31.09 -28.57
CA ASP A 321 6.24 31.63 -29.92
C ASP A 321 7.18 30.74 -30.74
N GLU A 322 6.75 30.36 -31.94
CA GLU A 322 7.55 29.63 -32.92
C GLU A 322 8.81 30.43 -33.30
N LYS A 323 9.86 30.37 -32.47
CA LYS A 323 11.26 30.73 -32.77
C LYS A 323 12.15 30.52 -31.53
N SER A 324 12.31 29.26 -31.11
CA SER A 324 13.41 28.85 -30.23
C SER A 324 13.91 27.47 -30.66
N THR A 325 14.91 27.47 -31.52
CA THR A 325 15.61 26.29 -32.04
C THR A 325 16.58 25.75 -30.99
N SER A 326 16.07 25.02 -30.00
CA SER A 326 16.85 24.00 -29.30
C SER A 326 16.95 22.77 -30.22
N THR A 327 18.15 22.46 -30.70
CA THR A 327 18.43 21.33 -31.61
C THR A 327 18.42 19.96 -30.92
N LYS A 328 18.31 19.89 -29.59
CA LYS A 328 18.25 18.63 -28.85
C LYS A 328 16.79 18.14 -28.76
N PRO A 329 16.51 16.87 -29.10
CA PRO A 329 15.16 16.32 -28.99
C PRO A 329 14.71 16.34 -27.52
N GLN A 330 13.50 16.85 -27.24
CA GLN A 330 12.93 16.93 -25.89
C GLN A 330 11.55 16.26 -25.84
N TRP A 331 11.28 15.59 -24.72
CA TRP A 331 9.95 15.05 -24.42
C TRP A 331 8.94 16.18 -24.27
N ARG A 332 7.87 16.15 -25.07
CA ARG A 332 6.74 17.06 -24.96
C ARG A 332 5.60 16.35 -24.24
N GLN A 333 4.98 17.01 -23.27
CA GLN A 333 3.82 16.47 -22.57
C GLN A 333 2.59 16.59 -23.46
N ALA A 334 1.92 15.47 -23.70
CA ALA A 334 0.67 15.45 -24.45
C ALA A 334 -0.51 15.72 -23.49
N SER A 335 -1.57 16.33 -24.02
CA SER A 335 -2.80 16.61 -23.26
C SER A 335 -3.38 15.33 -22.63
N GLY A 336 -3.35 14.21 -23.37
CA GLY A 336 -3.85 12.92 -22.89
C GLY A 336 -5.37 12.91 -22.67
N PRO A 337 -5.98 11.73 -22.43
CA PRO A 337 -7.40 11.66 -22.13
C PRO A 337 -7.68 12.12 -20.70
N ALA A 338 -8.71 12.94 -20.52
CA ALA A 338 -9.09 13.46 -19.19
C ALA A 338 -9.29 12.33 -18.15
N GLY A 339 -8.72 12.50 -16.95
CA GLY A 339 -8.83 11.52 -15.86
C GLY A 339 -7.75 11.68 -14.82
N VAL A 340 -7.92 12.65 -13.92
CA VAL A 340 -6.91 13.04 -12.91
C VAL A 340 -7.47 12.82 -11.52
N SER A 341 -6.67 12.18 -10.66
CA SER A 341 -7.01 12.13 -9.24
C SER A 341 -6.85 13.51 -8.62
N ILE A 342 -7.93 14.07 -8.09
CA ILE A 342 -7.92 15.30 -7.31
C ILE A 342 -7.66 14.94 -5.85
N LEU A 343 -6.68 15.63 -5.27
CA LEU A 343 -6.23 15.45 -3.89
C LEU A 343 -6.81 16.52 -2.96
N GLY A 344 -7.21 17.66 -3.50
CA GLY A 344 -7.80 18.79 -2.79
C GLY A 344 -8.20 19.92 -3.74
N PHE A 345 -9.13 20.75 -3.30
CA PHE A 345 -9.52 21.99 -3.97
C PHE A 345 -9.36 23.18 -3.04
N LEU A 346 -9.21 24.36 -3.63
CA LEU A 346 -9.30 25.65 -2.95
C LEU A 346 -9.92 26.68 -3.90
N ALA A 347 -10.95 27.39 -3.43
CA ALA A 347 -11.43 28.61 -4.06
C ALA A 347 -10.70 29.78 -3.41
N SER A 348 -10.05 30.61 -4.21
CA SER A 348 -9.34 31.78 -3.74
C SER A 348 -10.29 32.97 -3.62
N THR A 349 -9.99 33.85 -2.66
CA THR A 349 -10.62 35.18 -2.50
C THR A 349 -10.55 36.04 -3.78
N LYS A 350 -9.59 35.78 -4.67
CA LYS A 350 -9.45 36.45 -5.98
C LYS A 350 -10.27 35.80 -7.10
N GLY A 351 -11.10 34.80 -6.79
CA GLY A 351 -11.94 34.06 -7.73
C GLY A 351 -11.26 32.91 -8.48
N ASP A 352 -9.96 32.68 -8.27
CA ASP A 352 -9.29 31.52 -8.84
C ASP A 352 -9.75 30.23 -8.16
N VAL A 353 -9.72 29.12 -8.90
CA VAL A 353 -9.87 27.76 -8.35
C VAL A 353 -8.57 27.01 -8.51
N TYR A 354 -8.11 26.39 -7.43
CA TYR A 354 -6.94 25.53 -7.43
C TYR A 354 -7.35 24.08 -7.22
N ALA A 355 -6.71 23.17 -7.94
CA ALA A 355 -6.89 21.73 -7.82
C ALA A 355 -5.53 21.03 -7.66
N ALA A 356 -5.32 20.38 -6.52
CA ALA A 356 -4.13 19.57 -6.29
C ALA A 356 -4.30 18.18 -6.93
N SER A 357 -3.25 17.69 -7.58
CA SER A 357 -3.23 16.37 -8.23
C SER A 357 -1.85 15.72 -8.14
N PRO A 358 -1.72 14.41 -8.40
CA PRO A 358 -0.41 13.76 -8.46
C PRO A 358 0.55 14.35 -9.50
N ILE A 359 0.04 15.03 -10.54
CA ILE A 359 0.87 15.73 -11.54
C ILE A 359 1.39 17.06 -11.01
N GLY A 360 0.61 17.71 -10.14
CA GLY A 360 0.89 19.06 -9.71
C GLY A 360 -0.35 19.84 -9.29
N ILE A 361 -0.16 21.14 -9.09
CA ILE A 361 -1.22 22.09 -8.79
C ILE A 361 -1.73 22.70 -10.10
N TYR A 362 -3.02 22.54 -10.35
CA TYR A 362 -3.73 23.21 -11.44
C TYR A 362 -4.45 24.45 -10.93
N ARG A 363 -4.58 25.44 -11.80
CA ARG A 363 -5.30 26.69 -11.55
C ARG A 363 -6.30 26.95 -12.66
N LEU A 364 -7.48 27.43 -12.29
CA LEU A 364 -8.52 27.92 -13.17
C LEU A 364 -8.83 29.37 -12.78
N THR A 365 -8.71 30.29 -13.74
CA THR A 365 -9.09 31.69 -13.54
C THR A 365 -10.55 31.89 -14.00
N PRO A 366 -11.29 32.87 -13.44
CA PRO A 366 -12.71 33.07 -13.77
C PRO A 366 -13.03 33.21 -15.26
N ASP A 367 -12.10 33.80 -16.01
CA ASP A 367 -12.18 34.09 -17.45
C ASP A 367 -11.79 32.90 -18.34
N LYS A 368 -11.22 31.82 -17.80
CA LYS A 368 -10.70 30.70 -18.58
C LYS A 368 -11.65 29.52 -18.65
N ALA A 369 -11.73 28.91 -19.83
CA ALA A 369 -12.49 27.69 -20.09
C ALA A 369 -11.68 26.39 -19.82
N ALA A 370 -10.44 26.49 -19.32
CA ALA A 370 -9.55 25.35 -19.12
C ALA A 370 -8.62 25.55 -17.92
N TRP A 371 -8.33 24.46 -17.21
CA TRP A 371 -7.32 24.39 -16.17
C TRP A 371 -5.92 24.58 -16.76
N THR A 372 -5.04 25.23 -16.01
CA THR A 372 -3.63 25.40 -16.35
C THR A 372 -2.78 24.76 -15.26
N LEU A 373 -1.81 23.92 -15.62
CA LEU A 373 -0.82 23.41 -14.68
C LEU A 373 0.12 24.56 -14.28
N VAL A 374 0.12 24.96 -13.00
CA VAL A 374 0.96 26.08 -12.52
C VAL A 374 2.22 25.62 -11.80
N ASN A 375 2.23 24.39 -11.27
CA ASN A 375 3.41 23.78 -10.67
C ASN A 375 3.33 22.25 -10.72
N ALA A 376 4.39 21.59 -11.21
CA ALA A 376 4.44 20.13 -11.39
C ALA A 376 5.22 19.37 -10.28
N SER A 377 5.85 20.08 -9.34
CA SER A 377 6.86 19.50 -8.45
C SER A 377 6.34 19.28 -7.02
N VAL A 378 5.46 20.16 -6.54
CA VAL A 378 4.96 20.19 -5.16
C VAL A 378 4.34 18.89 -4.70
N THR A 379 3.58 18.23 -5.58
CA THR A 379 2.87 17.02 -5.20
C THR A 379 3.76 15.78 -5.32
N ASN A 380 4.82 15.86 -6.12
CA ASN A 380 5.80 14.79 -6.38
C ASN A 380 5.16 13.40 -6.59
N GLY A 381 4.00 13.35 -7.24
CA GLY A 381 3.30 12.09 -7.48
C GLY A 381 2.69 11.42 -6.25
N GLN A 382 2.47 12.16 -5.15
CA GLN A 382 1.75 11.65 -3.98
C GLN A 382 0.27 11.36 -4.30
N LEU A 383 -0.32 10.44 -3.56
CA LEU A 383 -1.72 10.01 -3.73
C LEU A 383 -2.60 10.33 -2.50
N TYR A 384 -2.05 11.01 -1.51
CA TYR A 384 -2.74 11.39 -0.28
C TYR A 384 -3.52 12.70 -0.45
N PRO A 385 -4.59 12.91 0.33
CA PRO A 385 -5.28 14.20 0.36
C PRO A 385 -4.30 15.34 0.63
N MET A 386 -4.48 16.44 -0.09
CA MET A 386 -3.69 17.65 0.05
C MET A 386 -4.63 18.79 0.42
N PRO A 387 -4.94 18.97 1.72
CA PRO A 387 -5.74 20.11 2.14
C PRO A 387 -5.00 21.41 1.81
N MET A 388 -5.75 22.37 1.32
CA MET A 388 -5.26 23.68 0.87
C MET A 388 -6.03 24.79 1.60
N ALA A 389 -5.36 25.90 1.86
CA ALA A 389 -5.94 27.09 2.48
C ALA A 389 -5.35 28.36 1.86
N GLU A 390 -6.03 29.50 2.03
CA GLU A 390 -5.52 30.82 1.66
C GLU A 390 -5.62 31.76 2.86
N ARG A 391 -4.58 32.57 3.11
CA ARG A 391 -4.64 33.70 4.02
C ARG A 391 -3.82 34.86 3.48
N GLY A 392 -4.38 36.06 3.47
CA GLY A 392 -3.68 37.27 3.02
C GLY A 392 -3.13 37.18 1.59
N GLY A 393 -3.81 36.44 0.69
CA GLY A 393 -3.34 36.20 -0.68
C GLY A 393 -2.20 35.17 -0.80
N THR A 394 -1.73 34.59 0.31
CA THR A 394 -0.76 33.49 0.33
C THR A 394 -1.51 32.17 0.35
N LEU A 395 -1.12 31.25 -0.53
CA LEU A 395 -1.66 29.90 -0.59
C LEU A 395 -0.83 28.97 0.29
N TYR A 396 -1.49 28.05 0.97
CA TYR A 396 -0.87 27.04 1.81
C TYR A 396 -1.37 25.66 1.40
N THR A 397 -0.49 24.67 1.43
CA THR A 397 -0.86 23.27 1.22
C THR A 397 0.02 22.35 2.05
N VAL A 398 -0.51 21.17 2.35
CA VAL A 398 0.20 20.16 3.13
C VAL A 398 0.67 19.04 2.21
N SER A 399 1.96 18.72 2.25
CA SER A 399 2.55 17.55 1.57
C SER A 399 2.57 16.32 2.48
N VAL A 400 3.23 15.24 2.07
CA VAL A 400 3.43 14.06 2.94
C VAL A 400 4.20 14.41 4.22
N LYS A 401 5.13 15.38 4.18
CA LYS A 401 6.04 15.66 5.30
C LYS A 401 6.04 17.10 5.78
N GLU A 402 5.61 18.03 4.93
CA GLU A 402 5.88 19.45 5.11
C GLU A 402 4.64 20.30 4.87
N LEU A 403 4.60 21.46 5.52
CA LEU A 403 3.73 22.57 5.15
C LEU A 403 4.44 23.45 4.11
N LEU A 404 3.74 23.76 3.03
CA LEU A 404 4.26 24.56 1.92
C LEU A 404 3.44 25.84 1.77
N SER A 405 4.08 26.92 1.33
CA SER A 405 3.42 28.20 1.04
C SER A 405 3.80 28.76 -0.33
N SER A 406 2.89 29.52 -0.94
CA SER A 406 3.10 30.20 -2.21
C SER A 406 2.52 31.61 -2.19
N THR A 407 3.35 32.59 -2.54
CA THR A 407 3.00 34.02 -2.61
C THR A 407 2.77 34.50 -4.05
N ASP A 408 3.04 33.65 -5.05
CA ASP A 408 3.01 34.00 -6.47
C ASP A 408 1.90 33.28 -7.25
N ARG A 409 0.79 33.03 -6.55
CA ARG A 409 -0.43 32.37 -7.07
C ARG A 409 -0.20 30.91 -7.48
N GLY A 410 0.68 30.21 -6.76
CA GLY A 410 0.91 28.77 -6.89
C GLY A 410 2.00 28.39 -7.89
N LYS A 411 2.77 29.35 -8.42
CA LYS A 411 3.86 29.07 -9.37
C LYS A 411 5.07 28.48 -8.66
N THR A 412 5.47 29.08 -7.55
CA THR A 412 6.53 28.57 -6.67
C THR A 412 6.00 28.28 -5.27
N TRP A 413 6.61 27.30 -4.61
CA TRP A 413 6.21 26.84 -3.28
C TRP A 413 7.44 26.64 -2.40
N ASN A 414 7.39 27.22 -1.21
CA ASN A 414 8.47 27.18 -0.22
C ASN A 414 8.05 26.38 1.00
N THR A 415 8.96 25.55 1.51
CA THR A 415 8.77 24.80 2.77
C THR A 415 8.79 25.74 3.95
N LEU A 416 7.76 25.67 4.80
CA LEU A 416 7.67 26.43 6.05
C LEU A 416 8.14 25.61 7.25
N GLY A 417 7.86 24.31 7.27
CA GLY A 417 8.20 23.43 8.38
C GLY A 417 7.65 22.02 8.20
N ASN A 418 8.10 21.12 9.06
CA ASN A 418 7.58 19.77 9.13
C ASN A 418 6.15 19.78 9.68
N ARG A 419 5.34 18.82 9.23
CA ARG A 419 3.97 18.65 9.73
C ARG A 419 3.82 17.32 10.48
N PRO A 420 2.89 17.24 11.45
CA PRO A 420 2.58 16.00 12.16
C PRO A 420 2.28 14.83 11.21
N GLU A 421 2.86 13.66 11.48
CA GLU A 421 2.66 12.46 10.65
C GLU A 421 1.21 11.94 10.72
N GLY A 422 0.71 11.41 9.60
CA GLY A 422 -0.65 10.87 9.48
C GLY A 422 -1.38 11.38 8.25
N ARG A 423 -2.54 10.78 7.93
CA ARG A 423 -3.48 11.28 6.93
C ARG A 423 -4.08 12.65 7.32
N ALA A 424 -3.61 13.70 6.65
CA ALA A 424 -4.18 15.05 6.77
C ALA A 424 -5.58 15.12 6.14
N ILE A 425 -6.52 15.75 6.85
CA ILE A 425 -7.93 15.89 6.45
C ILE A 425 -8.26 17.34 6.09
N ALA A 426 -7.81 18.30 6.90
CA ALA A 426 -8.09 19.72 6.72
C ALA A 426 -6.94 20.58 7.24
N LEU A 427 -6.72 21.72 6.59
CA LEU A 427 -5.84 22.80 7.04
C LEU A 427 -6.73 24.04 7.18
N ILE A 428 -6.85 24.56 8.39
CA ILE A 428 -7.60 25.79 8.69
C ILE A 428 -6.62 26.83 9.21
N ILE A 429 -6.70 28.04 8.68
CA ILE A 429 -5.85 29.15 9.09
C ILE A 429 -6.75 30.26 9.58
N THR A 430 -6.72 30.54 10.87
CA THR A 430 -7.46 31.64 11.51
C THR A 430 -6.53 32.81 11.77
N ASP A 431 -7.02 33.88 12.39
CA ASP A 431 -6.16 34.99 12.74
C ASP A 431 -5.12 34.64 13.80
N GLN A 432 -5.47 33.72 14.69
CA GLN A 432 -4.71 33.36 15.87
C GLN A 432 -3.67 32.27 15.59
N ALA A 433 -3.99 31.28 14.75
CA ALA A 433 -3.15 30.10 14.57
C ALA A 433 -3.48 29.32 13.29
N PHE A 434 -2.59 28.37 12.99
CA PHE A 434 -2.76 27.35 11.97
C PHE A 434 -3.23 26.07 12.66
N TYR A 435 -4.21 25.39 12.07
CA TYR A 435 -4.78 24.16 12.58
C TYR A 435 -4.73 23.08 11.51
N LEU A 436 -4.17 21.92 11.87
CA LEU A 436 -4.05 20.77 10.99
C LEU A 436 -4.78 19.58 11.61
N ALA A 437 -5.79 19.08 10.90
CA ALA A 437 -6.53 17.89 11.32
C ALA A 437 -5.89 16.63 10.72
N ILE A 438 -5.55 15.67 11.57
CA ILE A 438 -5.01 14.35 11.22
C ILE A 438 -6.02 13.28 11.64
N ALA A 439 -6.47 12.48 10.68
CA ALA A 439 -7.64 11.61 10.81
C ALA A 439 -7.69 10.80 12.12
N LYS A 440 -6.58 10.15 12.52
CA LYS A 440 -6.50 9.30 13.72
C LYS A 440 -5.72 9.91 14.89
N LYS A 441 -5.29 11.17 14.77
CA LYS A 441 -4.49 11.86 15.80
C LYS A 441 -5.12 13.18 16.29
N GLY A 442 -6.31 13.50 15.81
CA GLY A 442 -7.01 14.73 16.19
C GLY A 442 -6.48 15.97 15.49
N VAL A 443 -6.56 17.11 16.15
CA VAL A 443 -6.19 18.43 15.65
C VAL A 443 -4.86 18.88 16.28
N PHE A 444 -4.00 19.45 15.46
CA PHE A 444 -2.75 20.08 15.87
C PHE A 444 -2.84 21.59 15.66
N ARG A 445 -2.26 22.37 16.57
CA ARG A 445 -2.22 23.83 16.50
C ARG A 445 -0.78 24.31 16.33
N SER A 446 -0.59 25.34 15.52
CA SER A 446 0.66 26.06 15.36
C SER A 446 0.42 27.57 15.45
N THR A 447 1.14 28.24 16.35
CA THR A 447 1.07 29.70 16.54
C THR A 447 2.21 30.44 15.85
N ASP A 448 3.12 29.72 15.19
CA ASP A 448 4.32 30.25 14.53
C ASP A 448 4.29 30.04 12.99
N ALA A 449 3.08 30.07 12.43
CA ALA A 449 2.79 29.88 11.00
C ALA A 449 3.22 28.51 10.44
N GLY A 450 3.04 27.46 11.24
CA GLY A 450 3.23 26.07 10.84
C GLY A 450 4.66 25.55 10.95
N LYS A 451 5.56 26.28 11.65
CA LYS A 451 6.93 25.83 11.89
C LYS A 451 6.98 24.76 12.97
N GLN A 452 6.18 24.92 14.03
CA GLN A 452 6.03 23.96 15.12
C GLN A 452 4.56 23.65 15.36
N TRP A 453 4.27 22.41 15.75
CA TRP A 453 2.91 21.91 15.95
C TRP A 453 2.77 21.27 17.33
N VAL A 454 1.69 21.62 18.02
CA VAL A 454 1.33 21.07 19.33
C VAL A 454 0.01 20.33 19.20
N VAL A 455 -0.10 19.17 19.85
CA VAL A 455 -1.36 18.41 19.93
C VAL A 455 -2.42 19.28 20.61
N PHE A 456 -3.60 19.40 20.00
CA PHE A 456 -4.64 20.32 20.44
C PHE A 456 -6.01 19.63 20.52
N ASN A 457 -6.05 18.60 21.38
CA ASN A 457 -7.15 17.63 21.46
C ASN A 457 -7.94 17.64 22.77
N ASP A 458 -7.65 18.55 23.70
CA ASP A 458 -8.35 18.58 24.98
C ASP A 458 -9.86 18.73 24.76
N GLY A 459 -10.65 17.85 25.38
CA GLY A 459 -12.11 17.78 25.21
C GLY A 459 -12.62 16.81 24.13
N PHE A 460 -11.79 16.37 23.18
CA PHE A 460 -12.17 15.28 22.25
C PHE A 460 -12.13 13.88 22.89
N ASN A 461 -11.46 13.73 24.04
CA ASN A 461 -11.18 12.46 24.71
C ASN A 461 -10.51 11.43 23.76
N PHE A 462 -9.48 11.81 22.99
CA PHE A 462 -8.69 10.87 22.19
C PHE A 462 -7.71 10.08 23.08
N ASP A 463 -8.16 9.01 23.71
CA ASP A 463 -7.25 8.07 24.41
C ASP A 463 -6.43 7.28 23.38
N GLU A 464 -5.12 7.13 23.61
CA GLU A 464 -4.19 6.44 22.69
C GLU A 464 -4.56 4.97 22.42
N GLU A 465 -5.36 4.34 23.28
CA GLU A 465 -5.78 2.93 23.16
C GLU A 465 -7.03 2.71 22.27
N SER A 466 -7.77 3.77 21.90
CA SER A 466 -9.02 3.63 21.14
C SER A 466 -8.79 3.72 19.63
N SER A 467 -8.61 2.57 18.98
CA SER A 467 -8.40 2.44 17.53
C SER A 467 -9.55 3.01 16.66
N ASN A 468 -10.72 3.29 17.26
CA ASN A 468 -11.93 3.67 16.54
C ASN A 468 -12.16 5.19 16.45
N LYS A 469 -11.40 6.05 17.15
CA LYS A 469 -11.67 7.52 17.12
C LYS A 469 -11.07 8.16 15.86
N LYS A 470 -11.89 8.88 15.08
CA LYS A 470 -11.44 9.60 13.87
C LYS A 470 -12.04 10.99 13.72
N ILE A 471 -11.24 11.95 13.27
CA ILE A 471 -11.70 13.24 12.73
C ILE A 471 -12.21 13.03 11.31
N ALA A 472 -13.47 13.42 11.06
CA ALA A 472 -14.10 13.29 9.74
C ALA A 472 -14.05 14.60 8.94
N ALA A 473 -14.36 15.74 9.57
CA ALA A 473 -14.32 17.05 8.95
C ALA A 473 -14.00 18.14 9.99
N VAL A 474 -13.43 19.25 9.52
CA VAL A 474 -13.17 20.46 10.31
C VAL A 474 -13.55 21.67 9.47
N THR A 475 -14.19 22.66 10.10
CA THR A 475 -14.51 23.96 9.49
C THR A 475 -14.34 25.08 10.51
N SER A 476 -14.49 26.32 10.08
CA SER A 476 -14.45 27.49 10.95
C SER A 476 -15.50 28.52 10.55
N ILE A 477 -16.08 29.18 11.55
CA ILE A 477 -16.83 30.43 11.39
C ILE A 477 -16.00 31.49 12.08
N GLU A 478 -15.50 32.46 11.30
CA GLU A 478 -14.51 33.44 11.76
C GLU A 478 -13.32 32.73 12.46
N ASN A 479 -13.08 33.02 13.74
CA ASN A 479 -12.02 32.40 14.54
C ASN A 479 -12.50 31.19 15.36
N THR A 480 -13.79 30.82 15.29
CA THR A 480 -14.34 29.67 16.02
C THR A 480 -14.22 28.41 15.17
N LEU A 481 -13.59 27.38 15.70
CA LEU A 481 -13.39 26.09 15.03
C LEU A 481 -14.46 25.07 15.42
N PHE A 482 -14.80 24.23 14.45
CA PHE A 482 -15.73 23.12 14.63
C PHE A 482 -15.15 21.87 14.00
N ALA A 483 -15.32 20.72 14.66
CA ALA A 483 -14.79 19.45 14.20
C ALA A 483 -15.80 18.32 14.45
N THR A 484 -16.00 17.48 13.43
CA THR A 484 -16.77 16.26 13.57
C THR A 484 -15.86 15.06 13.80
N THR A 485 -16.30 14.19 14.70
CA THR A 485 -15.72 12.87 14.93
C THR A 485 -16.79 11.79 14.73
N ASN A 486 -16.39 10.53 14.75
CA ASN A 486 -17.38 9.43 14.80
C ASN A 486 -18.14 9.33 16.14
N GLN A 487 -17.86 10.19 17.12
CA GLN A 487 -18.51 10.20 18.44
C GLN A 487 -19.34 11.47 18.71
N GLY A 488 -19.22 12.49 17.87
CA GLY A 488 -19.90 13.76 18.09
C GLY A 488 -19.41 14.89 17.20
N LEU A 489 -20.11 16.00 17.30
CA LEU A 489 -19.66 17.29 16.79
C LEU A 489 -19.15 18.14 17.96
N TYR A 490 -18.05 18.86 17.75
CA TYR A 490 -17.39 19.65 18.77
C TYR A 490 -17.13 21.06 18.26
N ARG A 491 -17.17 22.02 19.18
CA ARG A 491 -16.77 23.42 18.99
C ARG A 491 -15.56 23.72 19.86
N LEU A 492 -14.59 24.43 19.33
CA LEU A 492 -13.50 24.95 20.13
C LEU A 492 -13.99 26.16 20.93
N ASN A 493 -13.93 26.07 22.26
CA ASN A 493 -14.21 27.18 23.16
C ASN A 493 -12.95 27.50 23.95
N SER A 494 -12.38 28.69 23.69
CA SER A 494 -11.07 29.10 24.20
C SER A 494 -9.98 28.07 23.83
N ASP A 495 -9.55 27.23 24.78
CA ASP A 495 -8.51 26.21 24.55
C ASP A 495 -9.02 24.76 24.66
N ARG A 496 -10.34 24.54 24.75
CA ARG A 496 -10.94 23.21 24.95
C ARG A 496 -12.06 22.93 23.95
N TRP A 497 -12.10 21.70 23.46
CA TRP A 497 -13.17 21.21 22.59
C TRP A 497 -14.40 20.82 23.42
N GLU A 498 -15.52 21.47 23.15
CA GLU A 498 -16.80 21.20 23.79
C GLU A 498 -17.70 20.42 22.84
N LYS A 499 -18.26 19.31 23.32
CA LYS A 499 -19.23 18.53 22.53
C LYS A 499 -20.55 19.31 22.42
N LEU A 500 -21.04 19.48 21.20
CA LEU A 500 -22.28 20.20 20.92
C LEU A 500 -23.51 19.30 21.10
N PRO A 501 -24.66 19.86 21.50
CA PRO A 501 -25.90 19.12 21.76
C PRO A 501 -26.64 18.80 20.45
N ILE A 502 -26.15 17.81 19.72
CA ILE A 502 -26.84 17.26 18.55
C ILE A 502 -27.22 15.81 18.81
N GLU A 503 -28.52 15.53 18.78
CA GLU A 503 -29.08 14.19 18.98
C GLU A 503 -29.47 13.60 17.62
N PRO A 504 -28.60 12.77 16.99
CA PRO A 504 -29.00 12.07 15.79
C PRO A 504 -30.18 11.15 16.09
N ARG A 505 -31.06 10.94 15.10
CA ARG A 505 -32.27 10.11 15.20
C ARG A 505 -32.02 8.69 15.75
N TYR A 506 -30.79 8.20 15.66
CA TYR A 506 -30.39 6.91 16.20
C TYR A 506 -28.97 6.98 16.79
N ALA A 507 -28.71 6.15 17.79
CA ALA A 507 -27.44 6.10 18.52
C ALA A 507 -26.22 5.65 17.69
N LEU A 508 -26.43 5.08 16.50
CA LEU A 508 -25.39 4.46 15.66
C LEU A 508 -24.94 5.35 14.50
N TYR A 509 -24.94 6.68 14.62
CA TYR A 509 -24.62 7.58 13.50
C TYR A 509 -23.21 8.19 13.59
N THR A 510 -22.52 8.30 12.46
CA THR A 510 -21.28 9.08 12.32
C THR A 510 -21.54 10.44 11.69
N PHE A 511 -20.70 11.42 12.03
CA PHE A 511 -20.73 12.77 11.48
C PHE A 511 -19.75 12.90 10.31
N ASP A 512 -20.25 12.75 9.09
CA ASP A 512 -19.42 12.54 7.90
C ASP A 512 -18.96 13.83 7.23
N SER A 513 -19.74 14.90 7.33
CA SER A 513 -19.44 16.18 6.67
C SER A 513 -19.88 17.36 7.52
N LEU A 514 -19.08 18.42 7.50
CA LEU A 514 -19.31 19.67 8.21
C LEU A 514 -18.91 20.82 7.29
N VAL A 515 -19.81 21.79 7.10
CA VAL A 515 -19.56 22.98 6.30
C VAL A 515 -20.22 24.21 6.93
N ALA A 516 -19.66 25.39 6.68
CA ALA A 516 -20.19 26.65 7.14
C ALA A 516 -20.36 27.65 6.00
N SER A 517 -21.35 28.54 6.11
CA SER A 517 -21.54 29.70 5.23
C SER A 517 -22.06 30.88 6.02
N GLY A 518 -21.29 31.97 6.09
CA GLY A 518 -21.60 33.05 7.06
C GLY A 518 -21.63 32.50 8.48
N ASN A 519 -22.74 32.73 9.20
CA ASN A 519 -22.96 32.21 10.56
C ASN A 519 -23.68 30.86 10.58
N ASP A 520 -23.99 30.28 9.43
CA ASP A 520 -24.69 29.01 9.32
C ASP A 520 -23.73 27.83 9.37
N LEU A 521 -24.11 26.84 10.16
CA LEU A 521 -23.41 25.57 10.27
C LEU A 521 -24.30 24.43 9.80
N TYR A 522 -23.78 23.60 8.91
CA TYR A 522 -24.47 22.44 8.38
C TYR A 522 -23.67 21.17 8.65
N VAL A 523 -24.34 20.13 9.12
CA VAL A 523 -23.71 18.84 9.41
C VAL A 523 -24.54 17.70 8.84
N ALA A 524 -23.85 16.72 8.24
CA ALA A 524 -24.47 15.50 7.76
C ALA A 524 -24.07 14.32 8.64
N THR A 525 -25.04 13.47 8.95
CA THR A 525 -24.85 12.23 9.68
C THR A 525 -25.30 11.04 8.86
N THR A 526 -24.62 9.90 8.99
CA THR A 526 -25.06 8.63 8.36
C THR A 526 -24.94 7.48 9.34
N LEU A 527 -25.65 6.39 9.05
CA LEU A 527 -25.61 5.18 9.86
C LEU A 527 -24.21 4.52 9.79
N ASP A 528 -23.60 4.32 10.95
CA ASP A 528 -22.37 3.58 11.14
C ASP A 528 -22.65 2.08 11.27
N THR A 529 -22.70 1.38 10.13
CA THR A 529 -22.88 -0.08 10.10
C THR A 529 -21.73 -0.85 10.72
N THR A 530 -20.60 -0.19 10.99
CA THR A 530 -19.38 -0.82 11.52
C THR A 530 -19.49 -1.06 13.03
N GLN A 531 -20.35 -0.31 13.72
CA GLN A 531 -20.67 -0.49 15.13
C GLN A 531 -21.68 -1.62 15.41
N LEU A 532 -22.26 -2.23 14.37
CA LEU A 532 -23.13 -3.40 14.52
C LEU A 532 -22.29 -4.66 14.82
N LYS A 533 -22.45 -5.18 16.04
CA LYS A 533 -21.61 -6.25 16.63
C LYS A 533 -21.96 -7.68 16.19
N SER A 534 -23.16 -7.93 15.64
CA SER A 534 -23.58 -9.26 15.19
C SER A 534 -24.10 -9.27 13.75
N ASP A 535 -23.92 -10.38 13.05
CA ASP A 535 -24.38 -10.51 11.67
C ASP A 535 -25.91 -10.61 11.57
N GLU A 536 -26.59 -11.09 12.62
CA GLU A 536 -28.05 -10.95 12.73
C GLU A 536 -28.49 -9.49 12.82
N ALA A 537 -27.78 -8.64 13.58
CA ALA A 537 -28.09 -7.21 13.65
C ALA A 537 -27.82 -6.53 12.30
N ARG A 538 -26.73 -6.91 11.61
CA ARG A 538 -26.46 -6.45 10.24
C ARG A 538 -27.47 -6.96 9.23
N GLN A 539 -27.94 -8.20 9.33
CA GLN A 539 -28.97 -8.77 8.44
C GLN A 539 -30.35 -8.19 8.73
N LYS A 540 -30.68 -7.91 9.99
CA LYS A 540 -31.91 -7.23 10.39
C LYS A 540 -31.91 -5.79 9.90
N GLU A 541 -30.78 -5.09 10.02
CA GLU A 541 -30.61 -3.77 9.41
C GLU A 541 -30.57 -3.86 7.87
N ALA A 542 -30.04 -4.96 7.32
CA ALA A 542 -30.07 -5.22 5.89
C ALA A 542 -31.47 -5.43 5.33
N LYS A 543 -32.32 -6.15 6.07
CA LYS A 543 -33.75 -6.32 5.78
C LYS A 543 -34.53 -5.03 6.03
N SER A 544 -34.10 -4.21 6.99
CA SER A 544 -34.61 -2.85 7.23
C SER A 544 -34.35 -1.92 6.04
N PHE A 545 -33.33 -2.16 5.21
CA PHE A 545 -33.11 -1.40 3.97
C PHE A 545 -34.27 -1.51 2.97
N LEU A 546 -35.09 -2.56 3.05
CA LEU A 546 -36.29 -2.72 2.22
C LEU A 546 -37.52 -1.95 2.78
N THR A 547 -37.42 -1.39 4.00
CA THR A 547 -38.54 -0.73 4.70
C THR A 547 -38.73 0.75 4.37
N GLY A 548 -37.90 1.33 3.51
CA GLY A 548 -38.11 2.68 2.95
C GLY A 548 -37.92 3.85 3.93
N LYS A 549 -37.08 3.71 4.96
CA LYS A 549 -36.73 4.80 5.88
C LYS A 549 -35.35 5.36 5.57
N ILE A 550 -35.22 6.68 5.60
CA ILE A 550 -33.95 7.40 5.39
C ILE A 550 -33.01 7.14 6.58
N LYS A 551 -31.76 6.76 6.28
CA LYS A 551 -30.72 6.35 7.26
C LYS A 551 -29.55 7.34 7.38
N TRP A 552 -29.84 8.60 7.09
CA TRP A 552 -28.93 9.73 7.18
C TRP A 552 -29.71 10.98 7.57
N GLY A 553 -29.03 11.98 8.09
CA GLY A 553 -29.64 13.24 8.49
C GLY A 553 -28.79 14.44 8.07
N ILE A 554 -29.44 15.57 7.80
CA ILE A 554 -28.80 16.86 7.59
C ILE A 554 -29.37 17.81 8.63
N PHE A 555 -28.51 18.48 9.37
CA PHE A 555 -28.88 19.41 10.44
C PHE A 555 -28.26 20.77 10.17
N HIS A 556 -28.99 21.80 10.56
CA HIS A 556 -28.64 23.21 10.38
C HIS A 556 -28.69 23.94 11.72
N SER A 557 -27.70 24.79 11.96
CA SER A 557 -27.61 25.68 13.12
C SER A 557 -27.29 27.10 12.68
N THR A 558 -27.91 28.07 13.35
CA THR A 558 -27.72 29.52 13.12
C THR A 558 -27.07 30.21 14.31
N ASP A 559 -26.79 29.48 15.39
CA ASP A 559 -26.36 30.00 16.69
C ASP A 559 -25.03 29.38 17.14
N LEU A 560 -24.12 29.15 16.18
CA LEU A 560 -22.80 28.54 16.40
C LEU A 560 -22.89 27.16 17.06
N GLY A 561 -23.91 26.38 16.70
CA GLY A 561 -24.09 24.99 17.11
C GLY A 561 -24.73 24.79 18.48
N ASN A 562 -25.29 25.84 19.09
CA ASN A 562 -26.00 25.74 20.38
C ASN A 562 -27.36 25.03 20.22
N SER A 563 -28.02 25.21 19.07
CA SER A 563 -29.25 24.50 18.69
C SER A 563 -29.20 24.02 17.24
N TRP A 564 -29.97 22.97 16.95
CA TRP A 564 -29.97 22.28 15.66
C TRP A 564 -31.39 22.01 15.18
N ILE A 565 -31.65 22.34 13.92
CA ILE A 565 -32.89 22.00 13.22
C ILE A 565 -32.55 20.92 12.20
N GLU A 566 -33.31 19.83 12.21
CA GLU A 566 -33.18 18.81 11.17
C GLU A 566 -33.84 19.29 9.87
N ILE A 567 -33.05 19.35 8.80
CA ILE A 567 -33.45 19.78 7.46
C ILE A 567 -33.38 18.63 6.45
N THR A 568 -33.34 17.38 6.92
CA THR A 568 -33.34 16.17 6.09
C THR A 568 -34.61 16.13 5.24
N PRO A 569 -34.53 15.99 3.90
CA PRO A 569 -35.71 15.85 3.07
C PRO A 569 -36.47 14.57 3.40
N THR A 570 -37.80 14.63 3.39
CA THR A 570 -38.66 13.47 3.65
C THR A 570 -39.01 12.68 2.39
N ASN A 571 -38.90 13.30 1.21
CA ASN A 571 -39.25 12.71 -0.07
C ASN A 571 -38.03 12.64 -1.01
N VAL A 572 -37.26 11.56 -0.89
CA VAL A 572 -36.13 11.24 -1.77
C VAL A 572 -36.35 9.89 -2.45
N PRO A 573 -35.78 9.66 -3.65
CA PRO A 573 -35.85 8.36 -4.31
C PRO A 573 -35.36 7.24 -3.40
N ILE A 574 -35.95 6.04 -3.50
CA ILE A 574 -35.60 4.86 -2.67
C ILE A 574 -34.09 4.58 -2.70
N SER A 575 -33.44 4.79 -3.86
CA SER A 575 -31.99 4.65 -4.02
C SER A 575 -31.15 5.53 -3.09
N MET A 576 -31.73 6.63 -2.58
CA MET A 576 -31.06 7.56 -1.68
C MET A 576 -31.33 7.25 -0.20
N HIS A 577 -32.29 6.39 0.15
CA HIS A 577 -32.65 6.11 1.55
C HIS A 577 -31.48 5.53 2.36
N ILE A 578 -30.56 4.86 1.67
CA ILE A 578 -29.40 4.17 2.21
C ILE A 578 -28.07 4.85 1.83
N ALA A 579 -28.11 6.11 1.41
CA ALA A 579 -26.90 6.84 1.06
C ALA A 579 -25.94 6.92 2.27
N THR A 580 -24.68 6.55 2.05
CA THR A 580 -23.59 6.67 3.02
C THR A 580 -22.61 7.75 2.57
N GLY A 581 -21.84 8.31 3.50
CA GLY A 581 -20.76 9.25 3.17
C GLY A 581 -21.25 10.56 2.54
N ILE A 582 -22.35 11.12 3.04
CA ILE A 582 -22.93 12.36 2.48
C ILE A 582 -21.95 13.51 2.63
N LYS A 583 -21.55 14.08 1.49
CA LYS A 583 -20.71 15.27 1.43
C LYS A 583 -21.57 16.51 1.24
N LEU A 584 -21.44 17.44 2.18
CA LEU A 584 -22.08 18.76 2.09
C LEU A 584 -21.14 19.77 1.43
N ILE A 585 -21.72 20.69 0.66
CA ILE A 585 -21.06 21.87 0.11
C ILE A 585 -22.07 23.01 0.15
N VAL A 586 -21.64 24.19 0.59
CA VAL A 586 -22.53 25.34 0.74
C VAL A 586 -21.88 26.60 0.18
N ALA A 587 -22.69 27.46 -0.43
CA ALA A 587 -22.36 28.85 -0.71
C ALA A 587 -23.63 29.68 -0.61
N GLY A 588 -23.63 30.66 0.31
CA GLY A 588 -24.78 31.49 0.61
C GLY A 588 -25.99 30.62 0.98
N GLU A 589 -27.11 30.79 0.30
CA GLU A 589 -28.33 30.01 0.54
C GLU A 589 -28.36 28.66 -0.18
N THR A 590 -27.42 28.43 -1.10
CA THR A 590 -27.36 27.20 -1.89
C THR A 590 -26.56 26.12 -1.16
N LEU A 591 -27.25 25.04 -0.79
CA LEU A 591 -26.70 23.87 -0.11
C LEU A 591 -26.82 22.65 -1.00
N LEU A 592 -25.71 21.93 -1.20
CA LEU A 592 -25.65 20.68 -1.94
C LEU A 592 -25.31 19.53 -0.99
N ALA A 593 -26.05 18.43 -1.10
CA ALA A 593 -25.71 17.17 -0.44
C ALA A 593 -25.48 16.10 -1.50
N LEU A 594 -24.23 15.61 -1.57
CA LEU A 594 -23.76 14.67 -2.57
C LEU A 594 -23.49 13.31 -1.93
N SER A 595 -23.94 12.24 -2.57
CA SER A 595 -23.66 10.85 -2.17
C SER A 595 -23.13 10.04 -3.36
N ASP A 596 -22.74 8.80 -3.10
CA ASP A 596 -22.17 7.89 -4.09
C ASP A 596 -23.07 7.64 -5.32
N MET A 597 -24.41 7.70 -5.15
CA MET A 597 -25.37 7.32 -6.18
C MET A 597 -26.34 8.43 -6.61
N TYR A 598 -26.54 9.42 -5.74
CA TYR A 598 -27.50 10.50 -5.97
C TYR A 598 -27.06 11.77 -5.24
N GLY A 599 -27.70 12.88 -5.54
CA GLY A 599 -27.49 14.09 -4.77
C GLY A 599 -28.70 15.00 -4.88
N ILE A 600 -28.75 15.92 -3.94
CA ILE A 600 -29.86 16.85 -3.76
C ILE A 600 -29.30 18.26 -3.53
N ARG A 601 -30.12 19.26 -3.85
CA ARG A 601 -29.83 20.66 -3.57
C ARG A 601 -30.97 21.34 -2.87
N SER A 602 -30.63 22.38 -2.13
CA SER A 602 -31.53 23.40 -1.63
C SER A 602 -31.02 24.77 -2.07
N ARG A 603 -31.95 25.69 -2.34
CA ARG A 603 -31.69 27.11 -2.64
C ARG A 603 -32.14 28.05 -1.52
N ASP A 604 -32.62 27.48 -0.43
CA ASP A 604 -33.29 28.17 0.68
C ASP A 604 -32.81 27.62 2.03
N ARG A 605 -31.50 27.35 2.13
CA ARG A 605 -30.82 26.94 3.38
C ARG A 605 -31.33 25.62 3.98
N GLY A 606 -31.86 24.74 3.14
CA GLY A 606 -32.34 23.40 3.50
C GLY A 606 -33.85 23.30 3.72
N GLN A 607 -34.63 24.36 3.50
CA GLN A 607 -36.09 24.31 3.69
C GLN A 607 -36.78 23.46 2.63
N THR A 608 -36.34 23.57 1.37
CA THR A 608 -36.81 22.73 0.26
C THR A 608 -35.64 22.07 -0.48
N TRP A 609 -35.91 20.88 -1.01
CA TRP A 609 -34.91 20.08 -1.70
C TRP A 609 -35.37 19.64 -3.08
N THR A 610 -34.44 19.68 -4.04
CA THR A 610 -34.63 19.18 -5.41
C THR A 610 -33.51 18.20 -5.77
N GLY A 611 -33.84 17.17 -6.54
CA GLY A 611 -32.86 16.16 -6.98
C GLY A 611 -31.93 16.71 -8.06
N LEU A 612 -30.65 16.31 -8.01
CA LEU A 612 -29.61 16.72 -8.95
C LEU A 612 -29.56 15.87 -10.25
N GLY A 613 -30.49 14.94 -10.46
CA GLY A 613 -30.48 14.01 -11.60
C GLY A 613 -29.33 13.00 -11.56
N GLU A 614 -28.72 12.67 -12.71
CA GLU A 614 -27.52 11.81 -12.77
C GLU A 614 -26.30 12.52 -12.16
N THR A 615 -26.08 12.31 -10.87
CA THR A 615 -24.91 12.86 -10.17
C THR A 615 -23.61 12.20 -10.61
N PRO A 616 -22.47 12.92 -10.51
CA PRO A 616 -21.18 12.24 -10.53
C PRO A 616 -21.17 11.17 -9.44
N TYR A 617 -20.67 9.98 -9.76
CA TYR A 617 -20.32 9.00 -8.73
C TYR A 617 -19.29 9.65 -7.79
N THR A 618 -19.73 10.05 -6.59
CA THR A 618 -18.91 10.75 -5.61
C THR A 618 -18.80 9.90 -4.34
N PRO A 619 -17.76 9.06 -4.20
CA PRO A 619 -17.45 8.45 -2.91
C PRO A 619 -17.36 9.53 -1.83
N GLY A 620 -17.70 9.22 -0.57
CA GLY A 620 -17.68 10.18 0.55
C GLY A 620 -16.37 10.98 0.79
N TYR A 621 -15.26 10.60 0.15
CA TYR A 621 -14.00 11.37 0.11
C TYR A 621 -13.81 12.21 -1.16
N THR A 622 -14.89 12.60 -1.84
CA THR A 622 -14.78 13.38 -3.08
C THR A 622 -14.44 14.83 -2.75
N PRO A 623 -13.30 15.36 -3.23
CA PRO A 623 -13.01 16.77 -3.06
C PRO A 623 -14.00 17.58 -3.89
N ALA A 624 -14.46 18.67 -3.29
CA ALA A 624 -15.39 19.59 -3.91
C ALA A 624 -15.23 21.00 -3.34
N VAL A 625 -15.67 21.99 -4.10
CA VAL A 625 -15.53 23.40 -3.75
C VAL A 625 -16.65 24.23 -4.35
N ALA A 626 -17.12 25.22 -3.60
CA ALA A 626 -18.05 26.24 -4.06
C ALA A 626 -17.31 27.54 -4.35
N ILE A 627 -17.69 28.22 -5.43
CA ILE A 627 -17.18 29.56 -5.77
C ILE A 627 -18.20 30.62 -5.38
N ASN A 628 -19.46 30.34 -5.67
CA ASN A 628 -20.62 31.16 -5.33
C ASN A 628 -21.85 30.25 -5.34
N GLU A 629 -23.03 30.82 -5.07
CA GLU A 629 -24.30 30.10 -4.98
C GLU A 629 -24.68 29.34 -6.27
N ASN A 630 -24.06 29.67 -7.41
CA ASN A 630 -24.35 29.04 -8.70
C ASN A 630 -23.24 28.11 -9.18
N THR A 631 -22.00 28.31 -8.75
CA THR A 631 -20.84 27.64 -9.34
C THR A 631 -20.14 26.71 -8.36
N PHE A 632 -20.20 25.41 -8.64
CA PHE A 632 -19.58 24.36 -7.83
C PHE A 632 -18.75 23.41 -8.70
N TYR A 633 -17.67 22.90 -8.12
CA TYR A 633 -16.83 21.86 -8.70
C TYR A 633 -16.79 20.66 -7.75
N ALA A 634 -16.98 19.46 -8.29
CA ALA A 634 -16.91 18.24 -7.50
C ALA A 634 -16.34 17.10 -8.35
N GLY A 635 -15.50 16.26 -7.75
CA GLY A 635 -15.06 15.02 -8.39
C GLY A 635 -13.65 14.59 -8.03
N LYS A 636 -13.48 13.31 -7.73
CA LYS A 636 -12.16 12.73 -7.42
C LYS A 636 -11.36 12.38 -8.67
N TYR A 637 -12.01 11.88 -9.72
CA TYR A 637 -11.32 11.45 -10.96
C TYR A 637 -11.81 12.19 -12.21
N ARG A 638 -13.04 12.70 -12.12
CA ARG A 638 -13.71 13.48 -13.16
C ARG A 638 -14.35 14.67 -12.46
N ILE A 639 -13.71 15.82 -12.57
CA ILE A 639 -14.31 17.07 -12.11
C ILE A 639 -15.54 17.30 -12.98
N ARG A 640 -16.68 17.47 -12.32
CA ARG A 640 -17.87 18.06 -12.92
C ARG A 640 -18.05 19.47 -12.36
N ARG A 641 -18.62 20.32 -13.20
CA ARG A 641 -18.97 21.71 -12.89
C ARG A 641 -20.47 21.91 -13.07
N THR A 642 -21.07 22.60 -12.13
CA THR A 642 -22.36 23.26 -12.29
C THR A 642 -22.13 24.78 -12.26
N THR A 643 -22.94 25.52 -13.03
CA THR A 643 -22.98 27.00 -13.04
C THR A 643 -24.39 27.54 -12.80
N ASP A 644 -25.31 26.66 -12.41
CA ASP A 644 -26.74 26.91 -12.15
C ASP A 644 -27.16 26.42 -10.76
N GLY A 645 -26.18 26.34 -9.84
CA GLY A 645 -26.37 25.92 -8.45
C GLY A 645 -26.91 24.50 -8.33
N GLY A 646 -26.37 23.60 -9.16
CA GLY A 646 -26.62 22.17 -9.12
C GLY A 646 -27.69 21.65 -10.09
N GLU A 647 -28.40 22.46 -10.87
CA GLU A 647 -29.43 21.92 -11.80
C GLU A 647 -28.82 20.99 -12.82
N SER A 648 -27.66 21.37 -13.35
CA SER A 648 -26.96 20.58 -14.35
C SER A 648 -25.48 20.47 -14.04
N TRP A 649 -24.95 19.25 -14.24
CA TRP A 649 -23.56 18.92 -13.97
C TRP A 649 -22.86 18.44 -15.24
N HIS A 650 -21.84 19.19 -15.65
CA HIS A 650 -21.10 18.96 -16.88
C HIS A 650 -19.66 18.53 -16.59
N PRO A 651 -19.08 17.55 -17.31
CA PRO A 651 -17.65 17.24 -17.22
C PRO A 651 -16.79 18.49 -17.50
N PHE A 652 -15.83 18.80 -16.63
CA PHE A 652 -14.99 19.99 -16.73
C PHE A 652 -13.52 19.70 -16.41
N MET A 653 -12.83 19.08 -17.36
CA MET A 653 -11.45 18.61 -17.23
C MET A 653 -10.51 19.21 -18.28
N ARG A 654 -10.97 20.19 -19.06
CA ARG A 654 -10.18 20.77 -20.16
C ARG A 654 -8.87 21.35 -19.59
N GLY A 655 -7.74 21.02 -20.19
CA GLY A 655 -6.41 21.45 -19.75
C GLY A 655 -5.79 20.62 -18.62
N MET A 656 -6.50 19.62 -18.07
CA MET A 656 -5.94 18.67 -17.10
C MET A 656 -5.40 17.41 -17.78
N ILE A 657 -4.15 17.05 -17.47
CA ILE A 657 -3.46 15.89 -18.07
C ILE A 657 -3.86 14.61 -17.36
N GLY A 658 -4.42 13.62 -18.07
CA GLY A 658 -4.83 12.35 -17.48
C GLY A 658 -3.70 11.53 -16.85
N THR A 659 -3.98 10.84 -15.73
CA THR A 659 -2.99 9.99 -15.02
C THR A 659 -3.35 8.51 -14.97
N LYS A 660 -4.59 8.13 -15.30
CA LYS A 660 -5.09 6.76 -15.19
C LYS A 660 -4.97 5.93 -16.48
N MET A 661 -4.09 6.35 -17.38
CA MET A 661 -3.85 5.64 -18.62
C MET A 661 -3.20 4.28 -18.37
N ARG A 662 -3.73 3.26 -19.05
CA ARG A 662 -3.18 1.91 -19.12
C ARG A 662 -3.24 1.43 -20.56
N ASN A 663 -2.26 0.62 -20.96
CA ASN A 663 -2.23 -0.08 -22.24
C ASN A 663 -2.49 0.83 -23.44
N LEU A 664 -1.49 1.69 -23.67
CA LEU A 664 -1.37 2.49 -24.88
C LEU A 664 -1.03 1.57 -26.06
N VAL A 665 -1.77 1.68 -27.16
CA VAL A 665 -1.47 1.01 -28.43
C VAL A 665 -1.64 1.98 -29.59
N ALA A 666 -0.83 1.83 -30.64
CA ALA A 666 -0.99 2.57 -31.88
C ALA A 666 -1.57 1.67 -32.96
N PHE A 667 -2.53 2.22 -33.72
CA PHE A 667 -3.17 1.51 -34.81
C PHE A 667 -3.68 2.50 -35.86
N LYS A 668 -3.32 2.28 -37.14
CA LYS A 668 -3.74 3.11 -38.29
C LYS A 668 -3.63 4.62 -38.02
N ASN A 669 -2.44 5.08 -37.63
CA ASN A 669 -2.10 6.47 -37.29
C ASN A 669 -2.84 7.06 -36.07
N GLY A 670 -3.68 6.29 -35.39
CA GLY A 670 -4.34 6.67 -34.15
C GLY A 670 -3.68 6.05 -32.92
N LEU A 671 -3.86 6.72 -31.77
CA LEU A 671 -3.50 6.21 -30.45
C LEU A 671 -4.76 5.74 -29.73
N TYR A 672 -4.66 4.62 -29.04
CA TYR A 672 -5.75 4.03 -28.27
C TYR A 672 -5.26 3.74 -26.86
N VAL A 673 -6.06 4.13 -25.87
CA VAL A 673 -5.71 3.98 -24.46
C VAL A 673 -6.92 3.50 -23.69
N TYR A 674 -6.70 2.59 -22.73
CA TYR A 674 -7.69 2.34 -21.69
C TYR A 674 -7.54 3.37 -20.58
N ASN A 675 -8.59 4.17 -20.37
CA ASN A 675 -8.62 5.22 -19.36
C ASN A 675 -9.96 5.19 -18.61
N ASP A 676 -9.89 4.91 -17.30
CA ASP A 676 -11.02 5.05 -16.37
C ASP A 676 -12.32 4.35 -16.82
N GLY A 677 -12.25 3.05 -17.14
CA GLY A 677 -13.42 2.26 -17.55
C GLY A 677 -13.82 2.41 -19.01
N LYS A 678 -13.11 3.24 -19.78
CA LYS A 678 -13.38 3.49 -21.19
C LYS A 678 -12.15 3.26 -22.04
N ILE A 679 -12.39 2.98 -23.32
CA ILE A 679 -11.34 3.07 -24.32
C ILE A 679 -11.53 4.37 -25.07
N VAL A 680 -10.43 5.10 -25.19
CA VAL A 680 -10.39 6.40 -25.83
C VAL A 680 -9.40 6.34 -26.98
N LYS A 681 -9.72 7.07 -28.05
CA LYS A 681 -8.93 7.17 -29.27
C LYS A 681 -8.52 8.62 -29.50
N SER A 682 -7.29 8.81 -29.95
CA SER A 682 -6.78 10.08 -30.48
C SER A 682 -6.30 9.88 -31.92
N THR A 683 -6.56 10.86 -32.78
CA THR A 683 -6.11 10.88 -34.18
C THR A 683 -5.14 12.04 -34.48
N ASP A 684 -4.83 12.85 -33.47
CA ASP A 684 -4.02 14.07 -33.56
C ASP A 684 -2.73 13.97 -32.72
N GLY A 685 -2.29 12.75 -32.41
CA GLY A 685 -1.07 12.53 -31.64
C GLY A 685 -1.23 12.77 -30.14
N GLY A 686 -2.45 12.65 -29.61
CA GLY A 686 -2.72 12.69 -28.18
C GLY A 686 -3.23 14.03 -27.65
N GLU A 687 -3.56 14.98 -28.53
CA GLU A 687 -4.07 16.30 -28.15
C GLU A 687 -5.55 16.27 -27.82
N SER A 688 -6.35 15.52 -28.58
CA SER A 688 -7.76 15.29 -28.30
C SER A 688 -8.11 13.80 -28.28
N TRP A 689 -9.12 13.46 -27.47
CA TRP A 689 -9.51 12.09 -27.20
C TRP A 689 -11.03 11.92 -27.24
N THR A 690 -11.47 10.90 -27.97
CA THR A 690 -12.89 10.53 -28.08
C THR A 690 -13.11 9.13 -27.52
N SER A 691 -14.23 8.90 -26.82
CA SER A 691 -14.57 7.56 -26.32
C SER A 691 -15.03 6.67 -27.46
N LEU A 692 -14.53 5.43 -27.50
CA LEU A 692 -15.10 4.40 -28.37
C LEU A 692 -16.41 3.88 -27.78
N ASN A 693 -17.36 3.61 -28.66
CA ASN A 693 -18.62 2.98 -28.29
C ASN A 693 -18.48 1.45 -28.29
N PHE A 694 -19.20 0.78 -27.39
CA PHE A 694 -19.44 -0.65 -27.48
C PHE A 694 -20.76 -0.88 -28.23
N GLY A 695 -20.85 -1.95 -29.02
CA GLY A 695 -22.09 -2.31 -29.71
C GLY A 695 -23.30 -2.43 -28.76
N LYS A 696 -24.51 -2.21 -29.28
CA LYS A 696 -25.77 -2.28 -28.49
C LYS A 696 -25.85 -3.58 -27.70
N GLY A 697 -26.22 -3.50 -26.42
CA GLY A 697 -26.41 -4.65 -25.53
C GLY A 697 -25.15 -5.14 -24.80
N VAL A 698 -23.98 -4.53 -25.04
CA VAL A 698 -22.75 -4.82 -24.30
C VAL A 698 -22.49 -3.70 -23.31
N GLY A 699 -22.55 -3.99 -22.01
CA GLY A 699 -22.18 -3.04 -20.95
C GLY A 699 -20.73 -2.57 -21.12
N ALA A 700 -20.47 -1.27 -20.89
CA ALA A 700 -19.11 -0.76 -20.87
C ALA A 700 -18.32 -1.49 -19.75
N PRO A 701 -17.06 -1.88 -19.97
CA PRO A 701 -16.30 -2.64 -18.99
C PRO A 701 -16.01 -1.80 -17.73
N ARG A 702 -16.87 -1.92 -16.71
CA ARG A 702 -16.69 -1.31 -15.40
C ARG A 702 -16.00 -2.31 -14.49
N ASP A 703 -14.69 -2.39 -14.62
CA ASP A 703 -13.89 -3.17 -13.68
C ASP A 703 -12.52 -2.52 -13.50
N PRO A 704 -12.25 -1.85 -12.36
CA PRO A 704 -10.92 -1.32 -12.05
C PRO A 704 -9.88 -2.42 -11.76
N ASP A 705 -10.33 -3.66 -11.51
CA ASP A 705 -9.52 -4.81 -11.11
C ASP A 705 -9.08 -5.74 -12.25
N PHE A 706 -9.68 -5.59 -13.44
CA PHE A 706 -9.31 -6.30 -14.67
C PHE A 706 -7.87 -5.95 -15.15
N PRO A 707 -7.14 -6.84 -15.85
CA PRO A 707 -5.73 -6.64 -16.19
C PRO A 707 -5.41 -5.34 -16.92
N ASP A 708 -4.16 -4.90 -16.71
CA ASP A 708 -3.62 -3.66 -17.25
C ASP A 708 -3.58 -3.63 -18.79
N GLN A 709 -3.56 -4.79 -19.47
CA GLN A 709 -3.54 -4.90 -20.92
C GLN A 709 -4.84 -5.47 -21.49
N ARG A 710 -5.62 -4.60 -22.15
CA ARG A 710 -6.95 -4.89 -22.68
C ARG A 710 -7.01 -4.84 -24.20
N LEU A 711 -6.04 -4.25 -24.85
CA LEU A 711 -5.94 -3.95 -26.27
C LEU A 711 -4.65 -4.55 -26.82
N VAL A 712 -4.76 -5.17 -27.98
CA VAL A 712 -3.63 -5.71 -28.73
C VAL A 712 -3.85 -5.48 -30.22
N VAL A 713 -2.77 -5.13 -30.93
CA VAL A 713 -2.76 -5.04 -32.39
C VAL A 713 -2.09 -6.28 -32.93
N ALA A 714 -2.78 -6.98 -33.81
CA ALA A 714 -2.28 -8.19 -34.45
C ALA A 714 -2.96 -8.39 -35.80
N ASP A 715 -2.21 -8.88 -36.79
CA ASP A 715 -2.72 -9.17 -38.14
C ASP A 715 -3.51 -8.00 -38.77
N GLY A 716 -3.07 -6.75 -38.54
CA GLY A 716 -3.73 -5.56 -39.07
C GLY A 716 -5.08 -5.21 -38.42
N VAL A 717 -5.40 -5.81 -37.26
CA VAL A 717 -6.65 -5.59 -36.52
C VAL A 717 -6.34 -5.19 -35.07
N LEU A 718 -7.09 -4.23 -34.54
CA LEU A 718 -7.11 -3.90 -33.12
C LEU A 718 -8.16 -4.78 -32.42
N TYR A 719 -7.70 -5.63 -31.50
CA TYR A 719 -8.55 -6.45 -30.65
C TYR A 719 -8.61 -5.87 -29.24
N GLY A 720 -9.68 -6.22 -28.52
CA GLY A 720 -9.74 -6.01 -27.09
C GLY A 720 -10.45 -7.12 -26.33
N VAL A 721 -10.14 -7.26 -25.04
CA VAL A 721 -10.72 -8.30 -24.17
C VAL A 721 -11.47 -7.65 -23.02
N PHE A 722 -12.75 -7.98 -22.88
CA PHE A 722 -13.61 -7.39 -21.86
C PHE A 722 -14.53 -8.43 -21.22
N ARG A 723 -14.89 -8.17 -19.96
CA ARG A 723 -15.96 -8.88 -19.27
C ARG A 723 -17.31 -8.38 -19.80
N GLU A 724 -18.17 -9.31 -20.19
CA GLU A 724 -19.55 -9.05 -20.59
C GLU A 724 -20.42 -9.03 -19.33
N GLU A 725 -20.95 -7.85 -19.01
CA GLU A 725 -21.82 -7.66 -17.85
C GLU A 725 -23.27 -7.95 -18.26
N GLN A 726 -23.93 -8.92 -17.60
CA GLN A 726 -25.38 -9.05 -17.68
C GLN A 726 -26.02 -8.04 -16.71
N SER A 727 -27.06 -7.33 -17.18
CA SER A 727 -27.79 -6.31 -16.43
C SER A 727 -28.08 -6.75 -14.99
N ARG A 728 -27.81 -5.87 -14.01
CA ARG A 728 -28.23 -6.06 -12.62
C ARG A 728 -29.73 -5.84 -12.53
N ILE A 729 -30.49 -6.93 -12.40
CA ILE A 729 -31.84 -6.85 -11.83
C ILE A 729 -31.65 -6.81 -10.30
N PHE A 730 -32.13 -5.77 -9.65
CA PHE A 730 -32.14 -5.67 -8.18
C PHE A 730 -32.89 -6.87 -7.60
N GLY A 731 -32.27 -7.62 -6.68
CA GLY A 731 -32.93 -8.69 -5.91
C GLY A 731 -32.74 -10.14 -6.36
N SER A 732 -31.88 -10.45 -7.35
CA SER A 732 -31.56 -11.86 -7.69
C SER A 732 -30.43 -12.44 -6.80
N PRO A 733 -30.39 -13.77 -6.58
CA PRO A 733 -29.29 -14.43 -5.87
C PRO A 733 -27.92 -14.17 -6.52
N LEU A 734 -26.86 -14.25 -5.70
CA LEU A 734 -25.47 -13.86 -5.97
C LEU A 734 -24.68 -14.78 -6.94
N THR A 735 -25.29 -15.81 -7.54
CA THR A 735 -24.58 -16.71 -8.44
C THR A 735 -24.54 -16.12 -9.86
N ARG A 736 -23.42 -15.46 -10.21
CA ARG A 736 -23.15 -15.05 -11.59
C ARG A 736 -22.05 -15.91 -12.19
N LYS A 737 -22.23 -16.26 -13.47
CA LYS A 737 -21.12 -16.61 -14.33
C LYS A 737 -20.78 -15.41 -15.19
N SER A 738 -19.75 -14.66 -14.82
CA SER A 738 -19.19 -13.65 -15.72
C SER A 738 -18.69 -14.31 -17.00
N LYS A 739 -18.68 -13.58 -18.12
CA LYS A 739 -18.16 -14.06 -19.42
C LYS A 739 -17.08 -13.12 -19.92
N ILE A 740 -15.96 -13.64 -20.42
CA ILE A 740 -14.97 -12.84 -21.14
C ILE A 740 -15.17 -13.02 -22.62
N ARG A 741 -15.17 -11.90 -23.34
CA ARG A 741 -15.35 -11.89 -24.78
C ARG A 741 -14.27 -11.06 -25.45
N ILE A 742 -13.88 -11.50 -26.65
CA ILE A 742 -12.94 -10.79 -27.51
C ILE A 742 -13.73 -9.89 -28.46
N PHE A 743 -13.28 -8.65 -28.57
CA PHE A 743 -13.83 -7.62 -29.42
C PHE A 743 -12.79 -7.24 -30.46
N ARG A 744 -13.28 -6.73 -31.59
CA ARG A 744 -12.46 -6.10 -32.62
C ARG A 744 -12.97 -4.70 -32.90
N LEU A 745 -12.06 -3.81 -33.26
CA LEU A 745 -12.41 -2.49 -33.76
C LEU A 745 -13.19 -2.62 -35.07
N SER A 746 -14.28 -1.87 -35.19
CA SER A 746 -15.05 -1.77 -36.43
C SER A 746 -14.24 -1.12 -37.55
N VAL A 747 -14.67 -1.35 -38.79
CA VAL A 747 -14.00 -0.81 -39.99
C VAL A 747 -13.97 0.72 -39.99
N ASP A 748 -15.02 1.36 -39.48
CA ASP A 748 -15.11 2.82 -39.30
C ASP A 748 -14.17 3.36 -38.20
N GLY A 749 -13.58 2.48 -37.40
CA GLY A 749 -12.64 2.83 -36.33
C GLY A 749 -13.26 3.51 -35.10
N ASN A 750 -14.58 3.45 -34.93
CA ASN A 750 -15.33 4.20 -33.91
C ASN A 750 -16.05 3.33 -32.86
N SER A 751 -16.11 2.02 -33.07
CA SER A 751 -16.77 1.10 -32.13
C SER A 751 -16.02 -0.22 -31.95
N LEU A 752 -16.24 -0.86 -30.80
CA LEU A 752 -15.79 -2.23 -30.55
C LEU A 752 -16.99 -3.17 -30.63
N SER A 753 -16.83 -4.23 -31.42
CA SER A 753 -17.84 -5.27 -31.60
C SER A 753 -17.27 -6.64 -31.28
N PRO A 754 -18.07 -7.55 -30.70
CA PRO A 754 -17.65 -8.94 -30.49
C PRO A 754 -17.12 -9.60 -31.77
N VAL A 755 -16.03 -10.36 -31.65
CA VAL A 755 -15.56 -11.20 -32.76
C VAL A 755 -16.55 -12.35 -32.95
N ARG A 756 -17.24 -12.38 -34.10
CA ARG A 756 -18.22 -13.44 -34.41
C ARG A 756 -17.54 -14.81 -34.43
N GLY A 757 -18.20 -15.80 -33.83
CA GLY A 757 -17.76 -17.20 -33.81
C GLY A 757 -16.77 -17.55 -32.70
N VAL A 758 -16.17 -16.56 -32.01
CA VAL A 758 -15.31 -16.81 -30.86
C VAL A 758 -16.19 -17.03 -29.62
N PRO A 759 -16.16 -18.22 -28.98
CA PRO A 759 -16.93 -18.48 -27.78
C PRO A 759 -16.42 -17.61 -26.63
N SER A 760 -17.33 -17.16 -25.77
CA SER A 760 -16.94 -16.53 -24.50
C SER A 760 -16.22 -17.53 -23.62
N LEU A 761 -15.19 -17.09 -22.91
CA LEU A 761 -14.65 -17.83 -21.78
C LEU A 761 -15.63 -17.63 -20.60
N GLU A 762 -16.12 -18.70 -19.99
CA GLU A 762 -17.04 -18.61 -18.83
C GLU A 762 -16.26 -18.65 -17.51
N PHE A 763 -16.74 -17.89 -16.54
CA PHE A 763 -16.17 -17.75 -15.20
C PHE A 763 -17.19 -18.28 -14.19
N ASP A 764 -16.76 -19.05 -13.19
CA ASP A 764 -17.56 -19.19 -11.97
C ASP A 764 -17.19 -18.04 -11.04
N ASP A 765 -18.15 -17.15 -10.77
CA ASP A 765 -17.99 -16.10 -9.76
C ASP A 765 -18.30 -16.64 -8.33
N GLU A 766 -18.57 -17.93 -8.15
CA GLU A 766 -18.84 -18.55 -6.82
C GLU A 766 -17.66 -18.45 -5.83
N LEU A 767 -16.44 -18.17 -6.31
CA LEU A 767 -15.22 -18.08 -5.50
C LEU A 767 -14.85 -16.64 -5.07
N TYR A 768 -15.79 -15.70 -5.08
CA TYR A 768 -15.57 -14.40 -4.44
C TYR A 768 -15.62 -14.45 -2.90
N GLY A 769 -15.89 -15.63 -2.30
CA GLY A 769 -15.79 -15.90 -0.86
C GLY A 769 -14.48 -16.62 -0.48
N GLU A 770 -13.83 -16.13 0.58
CA GLU A 770 -12.64 -16.65 1.30
C GLU A 770 -11.30 -16.77 0.55
N ASP A 771 -11.24 -17.09 -0.74
CA ASP A 771 -9.94 -17.30 -1.45
C ASP A 771 -9.39 -16.04 -2.15
N SER A 772 -10.06 -14.89 -2.01
CA SER A 772 -9.59 -13.61 -2.59
C SER A 772 -8.30 -13.04 -1.96
N SER A 773 -7.84 -13.64 -0.85
CA SER A 773 -6.53 -13.37 -0.26
C SER A 773 -5.38 -13.99 -1.07
N ALA A 774 -5.68 -14.96 -1.94
CA ALA A 774 -4.77 -15.46 -2.95
C ALA A 774 -5.10 -14.78 -4.28
N GLY A 775 -4.14 -14.10 -4.91
CA GLY A 775 -4.30 -13.44 -6.21
C GLY A 775 -4.50 -14.41 -7.40
N GLU A 776 -5.41 -15.38 -7.28
CA GLU A 776 -5.57 -16.52 -8.19
C GLU A 776 -6.37 -16.20 -9.45
N VAL A 777 -7.23 -15.18 -9.45
CA VAL A 777 -7.89 -14.73 -10.69
C VAL A 777 -6.95 -13.81 -11.47
N THR A 778 -5.95 -14.40 -12.13
CA THR A 778 -5.08 -13.69 -13.08
C THR A 778 -5.57 -13.91 -14.50
N LEU A 779 -6.04 -12.85 -15.17
CA LEU A 779 -6.19 -12.81 -16.63
C LEU A 779 -4.94 -12.11 -17.19
N GLY A 780 -4.18 -12.78 -18.06
CA GLY A 780 -2.93 -12.24 -18.62
C GLY A 780 -3.11 -11.55 -19.98
N ARG A 781 -1.99 -11.35 -20.68
CA ARG A 781 -1.97 -10.68 -21.99
C ARG A 781 -2.77 -11.49 -23.02
N LEU A 782 -3.58 -10.82 -23.85
CA LEU A 782 -4.11 -11.39 -25.09
C LEU A 782 -3.01 -11.33 -26.16
N ALA A 783 -2.80 -12.42 -26.89
CA ALA A 783 -2.04 -12.37 -28.13
C ALA A 783 -2.77 -13.11 -29.24
N VAL A 784 -2.51 -12.70 -30.48
CA VAL A 784 -3.22 -13.20 -31.66
C VAL A 784 -2.21 -13.45 -32.78
N SER A 785 -2.35 -14.58 -33.47
CA SER A 785 -1.56 -14.92 -34.65
C SER A 785 -2.40 -15.77 -35.60
N GLY A 786 -2.57 -15.33 -36.85
CA GLY A 786 -3.27 -16.11 -37.88
C GLY A 786 -4.70 -16.48 -37.49
N LYS A 787 -5.43 -15.56 -36.85
CA LYS A 787 -6.77 -15.75 -36.24
C LYS A 787 -6.83 -16.72 -35.05
N THR A 788 -5.71 -17.24 -34.58
CA THR A 788 -5.63 -18.02 -33.33
C THR A 788 -5.42 -17.05 -32.16
N PHE A 789 -6.20 -17.20 -31.10
CA PHE A 789 -6.16 -16.34 -29.92
C PHE A 789 -5.55 -17.10 -28.74
N TYR A 790 -4.69 -16.42 -27.98
CA TYR A 790 -4.03 -16.95 -26.80
C TYR A 790 -4.29 -16.03 -25.62
N ILE A 791 -4.71 -16.59 -24.49
CA ILE A 791 -5.00 -15.83 -23.27
C ILE A 791 -4.63 -16.63 -22.04
N GLU A 792 -3.92 -16.01 -21.10
CA GLU A 792 -3.70 -16.61 -19.78
C GLU A 792 -4.94 -16.35 -18.91
N TYR A 793 -5.43 -17.38 -18.25
CA TYR A 793 -6.50 -17.31 -17.27
C TYR A 793 -6.24 -18.28 -16.11
N ARG A 794 -6.36 -17.80 -14.86
CA ARG A 794 -6.04 -18.57 -13.64
C ARG A 794 -4.68 -19.26 -13.73
N ARG A 795 -3.67 -18.51 -14.22
CA ARG A 795 -2.29 -18.97 -14.44
C ARG A 795 -2.11 -19.99 -15.55
N GLU A 796 -3.17 -20.44 -16.22
CA GLU A 796 -3.07 -21.37 -17.34
C GLU A 796 -3.22 -20.64 -18.67
N LEU A 797 -2.42 -21.01 -19.67
CA LEU A 797 -2.52 -20.45 -21.01
C LEU A 797 -3.53 -21.26 -21.85
N PHE A 798 -4.58 -20.58 -22.30
CA PHE A 798 -5.59 -21.11 -23.20
C PHE A 798 -5.38 -20.62 -24.62
N LYS A 799 -5.83 -21.43 -25.58
CA LYS A 799 -5.90 -21.05 -26.99
C LYS A 799 -7.28 -21.29 -27.59
N TYR A 800 -7.62 -20.50 -28.59
CA TYR A 800 -8.80 -20.69 -29.42
C TYR A 800 -8.40 -20.55 -30.89
N LYS A 801 -8.82 -21.53 -31.71
CA LYS A 801 -8.61 -21.54 -33.16
C LYS A 801 -9.96 -21.58 -33.86
N PRO A 802 -10.18 -20.79 -34.92
CA PRO A 802 -11.42 -20.85 -35.69
C PRO A 802 -11.74 -22.28 -36.14
N GLY A 803 -13.01 -22.68 -36.01
CA GLY A 803 -13.47 -24.04 -36.29
C GLY A 803 -13.57 -24.95 -35.06
N THR A 804 -13.05 -24.55 -33.90
CA THR A 804 -13.36 -25.22 -32.62
C THR A 804 -14.56 -24.55 -31.94
N TRP A 805 -15.29 -25.32 -31.11
CA TRP A 805 -16.47 -24.82 -30.39
C TRP A 805 -16.14 -24.31 -28.98
N LYS A 806 -14.92 -24.54 -28.48
CA LYS A 806 -14.44 -24.09 -27.17
C LYS A 806 -12.96 -23.70 -27.20
N TRP A 807 -12.57 -22.96 -26.17
CA TRP A 807 -11.17 -22.75 -25.80
C TRP A 807 -10.54 -24.09 -25.35
N SER A 808 -9.27 -24.30 -25.70
CA SER A 808 -8.49 -25.45 -25.24
C SER A 808 -7.31 -25.00 -24.39
N SER A 809 -7.01 -25.77 -23.35
CA SER A 809 -5.77 -25.61 -22.58
C SER A 809 -4.56 -25.91 -23.47
N THR A 810 -3.47 -25.19 -23.26
CA THR A 810 -2.15 -25.50 -23.86
C THR A 810 -1.28 -26.39 -22.96
N GLY A 811 -1.80 -26.81 -21.81
CA GLY A 811 -1.07 -27.53 -20.75
C GLY A 811 -0.09 -26.66 -19.98
N LEU A 812 0.05 -25.37 -20.34
CA LEU A 812 1.02 -24.49 -19.72
C LEU A 812 0.44 -23.75 -18.52
N ILE A 813 0.94 -24.07 -17.32
CA ILE A 813 0.50 -23.50 -16.04
C ILE A 813 1.66 -22.72 -15.41
N ASP A 814 1.41 -21.45 -15.09
CA ASP A 814 2.33 -20.56 -14.39
C ASP A 814 2.37 -20.87 -12.89
N SER A 815 3.33 -21.71 -12.51
CA SER A 815 3.58 -22.10 -11.12
C SER A 815 4.36 -21.06 -10.31
N GLY A 816 4.74 -19.92 -10.90
CA GLY A 816 5.50 -18.88 -10.22
C GLY A 816 4.72 -18.22 -9.08
N LYS A 817 5.37 -18.06 -7.92
CA LYS A 817 4.82 -17.28 -6.80
C LYS A 817 4.59 -15.84 -7.28
N GLN A 818 3.42 -15.27 -6.99
CA GLN A 818 3.19 -13.86 -7.26
C GLN A 818 4.11 -13.03 -6.35
N PRO A 819 4.90 -12.10 -6.92
CA PRO A 819 5.41 -11.00 -6.12
C PRO A 819 4.21 -10.26 -5.53
N HIS A 820 4.23 -10.06 -4.22
CA HIS A 820 3.28 -9.24 -3.48
C HIS A 820 3.00 -7.92 -4.26
N ASN A 821 1.74 -7.68 -4.66
CA ASN A 821 1.22 -6.58 -5.51
C ASN A 821 1.45 -6.64 -7.04
N SER A 822 2.00 -7.71 -7.63
CA SER A 822 2.06 -7.84 -9.10
C SER A 822 0.91 -8.70 -9.65
N ARG A 823 -0.18 -8.05 -10.09
CA ARG A 823 -1.25 -8.69 -10.91
C ARG A 823 -0.81 -9.01 -12.35
N LYS A 824 0.44 -8.74 -12.71
CA LYS A 824 0.94 -9.02 -14.06
C LYS A 824 1.16 -10.53 -14.21
N GLY A 825 0.39 -11.14 -15.11
CA GLY A 825 0.58 -12.52 -15.55
C GLY A 825 1.84 -12.72 -16.41
N VAL A 826 1.89 -13.83 -17.14
CA VAL A 826 3.01 -14.20 -18.02
C VAL A 826 3.27 -13.12 -19.08
N ARG A 827 4.51 -13.07 -19.58
CA ARG A 827 4.82 -12.32 -20.82
C ARG A 827 4.77 -13.28 -21.98
N LEU A 828 4.13 -12.87 -23.07
CA LEU A 828 3.84 -13.77 -24.16
C LEU A 828 3.98 -13.02 -25.49
N ALA A 829 4.57 -13.67 -26.48
CA ALA A 829 4.65 -13.19 -27.86
C ALA A 829 4.37 -14.35 -28.81
N VAL A 830 3.63 -14.09 -29.88
CA VAL A 830 3.23 -15.08 -30.88
C VAL A 830 3.56 -14.57 -32.29
N SER A 831 4.06 -15.46 -33.14
CA SER A 831 4.28 -15.20 -34.56
C SER A 831 4.15 -16.51 -35.35
N GLY A 832 3.16 -16.61 -36.23
CA GLY A 832 2.78 -17.88 -36.86
C GLY A 832 2.44 -18.93 -35.80
N ASN A 833 3.10 -20.09 -35.87
CA ASN A 833 2.99 -21.16 -34.88
C ASN A 833 4.00 -21.05 -33.73
N THR A 834 4.91 -20.06 -33.78
CA THR A 834 5.93 -19.89 -32.76
C THR A 834 5.40 -19.04 -31.61
N ILE A 835 5.58 -19.53 -30.39
CA ILE A 835 5.15 -18.88 -29.15
C ILE A 835 6.33 -18.84 -28.18
N TYR A 836 6.58 -17.68 -27.58
CA TYR A 836 7.46 -17.56 -26.42
C TYR A 836 6.66 -17.10 -25.22
N VAL A 837 6.86 -17.76 -24.08
CA VAL A 837 6.22 -17.43 -22.81
C VAL A 837 7.27 -17.28 -21.72
N GLY A 838 7.38 -16.08 -21.16
CA GLY A 838 8.15 -15.80 -19.95
C GLY A 838 7.27 -15.95 -18.71
N MET A 839 7.57 -16.97 -17.90
CA MET A 839 6.85 -17.33 -16.69
C MET A 839 7.28 -16.49 -15.47
N ARG A 840 6.44 -16.42 -14.43
CA ARG A 840 6.74 -15.67 -13.20
C ARG A 840 7.90 -16.24 -12.40
N ASN A 841 8.19 -17.54 -12.55
CA ASN A 841 9.33 -18.20 -11.93
C ASN A 841 10.67 -17.98 -12.68
N GLY A 842 10.69 -17.12 -13.71
CA GLY A 842 11.90 -16.81 -14.48
C GLY A 842 12.16 -17.72 -15.67
N LYS A 843 11.35 -18.77 -15.89
CA LYS A 843 11.50 -19.65 -17.05
C LYS A 843 11.04 -19.00 -18.35
N LEU A 844 11.83 -19.19 -19.41
CA LEU A 844 11.42 -18.87 -20.78
C LEU A 844 11.10 -20.17 -21.53
N LEU A 845 9.86 -20.30 -21.97
CA LEU A 845 9.38 -21.45 -22.71
C LEU A 845 9.09 -21.10 -24.16
N GLN A 846 9.35 -22.05 -25.06
CA GLN A 846 9.11 -21.93 -26.48
C GLN A 846 8.17 -23.04 -26.96
N SER A 847 7.24 -22.70 -27.84
CA SER A 847 6.46 -23.65 -28.63
C SER A 847 6.63 -23.32 -30.10
N LEU A 848 6.79 -24.33 -30.96
CA LEU A 848 6.91 -24.18 -32.42
C LEU A 848 5.66 -24.69 -33.17
N ASP A 849 4.68 -25.22 -32.45
CA ASP A 849 3.52 -25.92 -32.99
C ASP A 849 2.19 -25.31 -32.53
N GLY A 850 2.20 -24.01 -32.20
CA GLY A 850 1.01 -23.28 -31.78
C GLY A 850 0.55 -23.63 -30.36
N GLY A 851 1.48 -23.97 -29.47
CA GLY A 851 1.21 -24.24 -28.06
C GLY A 851 0.64 -25.63 -27.81
N ASN A 852 1.08 -26.64 -28.56
CA ASN A 852 0.80 -28.05 -28.25
C ASN A 852 1.95 -28.66 -27.45
N ASN A 853 3.20 -28.32 -27.79
CA ASN A 853 4.38 -28.75 -27.07
C ASN A 853 5.23 -27.55 -26.61
N TRP A 854 5.90 -27.71 -25.47
CA TRP A 854 6.70 -26.66 -24.83
C TRP A 854 8.11 -27.14 -24.53
N LYS A 855 9.11 -26.35 -24.95
CA LYS A 855 10.53 -26.54 -24.64
C LYS A 855 10.99 -25.47 -23.65
N ASP A 856 11.62 -25.89 -22.56
CA ASP A 856 12.29 -24.98 -21.64
C ASP A 856 13.64 -24.54 -22.23
N ILE A 857 13.72 -23.28 -22.65
CA ILE A 857 14.91 -22.70 -23.27
C ILE A 857 15.70 -21.81 -22.31
N THR A 858 15.31 -21.78 -21.03
CA THR A 858 16.03 -21.07 -19.97
C THR A 858 17.52 -21.45 -19.90
N PRO A 859 17.91 -22.73 -20.06
CA PRO A 859 19.33 -23.11 -20.07
C PRO A 859 20.17 -22.46 -21.20
N ASN A 860 19.52 -22.01 -22.27
CA ASN A 860 20.19 -21.36 -23.41
C ASN A 860 20.44 -19.86 -23.15
N LEU A 861 19.93 -19.31 -22.05
CA LEU A 861 20.03 -17.89 -21.75
C LEU A 861 21.41 -17.57 -21.17
N PRO A 862 22.05 -16.47 -21.59
CA PRO A 862 23.43 -16.16 -21.23
C PRO A 862 23.60 -15.68 -19.78
N PHE A 863 22.50 -15.40 -19.07
CA PHE A 863 22.50 -15.04 -17.66
C PHE A 863 21.15 -15.30 -17.01
N SER A 864 21.14 -15.48 -15.68
CA SER A 864 19.92 -15.56 -14.88
C SER A 864 19.35 -14.17 -14.56
N PHE A 865 18.04 -14.10 -14.45
CA PHE A 865 17.29 -12.88 -14.14
C PHE A 865 16.01 -13.27 -13.38
N SER A 866 15.39 -12.30 -12.70
CA SER A 866 14.25 -12.58 -11.83
C SER A 866 12.90 -12.31 -12.50
N ARG A 867 12.88 -11.46 -13.54
CA ARG A 867 11.61 -10.98 -14.10
C ARG A 867 11.68 -10.64 -15.59
N PHE A 868 10.69 -11.13 -16.33
CA PHE A 868 10.39 -10.65 -17.68
C PHE A 868 9.62 -9.32 -17.64
N ARG A 869 10.11 -8.33 -18.39
CA ARG A 869 9.46 -7.03 -18.58
C ARG A 869 8.58 -7.04 -19.82
N GLU A 870 9.16 -7.43 -20.95
CA GLU A 870 8.53 -7.43 -22.28
C GLU A 870 9.12 -8.55 -23.15
N ILE A 871 8.29 -9.16 -24.00
CA ILE A 871 8.72 -10.09 -25.05
C ILE A 871 8.01 -9.66 -26.32
N ILE A 872 8.74 -9.42 -27.40
CA ILE A 872 8.18 -8.99 -28.70
C ILE A 872 8.94 -9.61 -29.87
N PHE A 873 8.25 -9.76 -30.99
CA PHE A 873 8.87 -10.06 -32.27
C PHE A 873 9.19 -8.77 -33.02
N ALA A 874 10.34 -8.74 -33.69
CA ALA A 874 10.62 -7.80 -34.78
C ALA A 874 11.14 -8.63 -35.96
N ASN A 875 10.35 -8.68 -37.04
CA ASN A 875 10.52 -9.64 -38.14
C ASN A 875 10.58 -11.09 -37.62
N SER A 876 11.63 -11.83 -37.98
CA SER A 876 11.87 -13.21 -37.54
C SER A 876 12.59 -13.31 -36.19
N ALA A 877 13.06 -12.19 -35.61
CA ALA A 877 13.81 -12.20 -34.37
C ALA A 877 12.91 -11.96 -33.15
N ILE A 878 13.19 -12.67 -32.06
CA ILE A 878 12.58 -12.47 -30.75
C ILE A 878 13.46 -11.57 -29.90
N TYR A 879 12.84 -10.64 -29.17
CA TYR A 879 13.49 -9.75 -28.21
C TYR A 879 12.86 -9.94 -26.84
N VAL A 880 13.69 -10.12 -25.82
CA VAL A 880 13.28 -10.36 -24.43
C VAL A 880 13.93 -9.32 -23.53
N SER A 881 13.11 -8.44 -22.94
CA SER A 881 13.55 -7.51 -21.91
C SER A 881 13.35 -8.09 -20.52
N THR A 882 14.37 -7.95 -19.67
CA THR A 882 14.43 -8.48 -18.30
C THR A 882 14.83 -7.41 -17.30
N ASP A 883 14.87 -7.73 -16.01
CA ASP A 883 15.48 -6.90 -14.97
C ASP A 883 17.03 -6.87 -15.00
N LYS A 884 17.67 -7.58 -15.94
CA LYS A 884 19.14 -7.66 -16.08
C LYS A 884 19.67 -7.26 -17.46
N GLY A 885 18.80 -6.88 -18.39
CA GLY A 885 19.17 -6.47 -19.74
C GLY A 885 18.22 -7.00 -20.82
N VAL A 886 18.58 -6.81 -22.08
CA VAL A 886 17.81 -7.27 -23.25
C VAL A 886 18.56 -8.36 -23.99
N LEU A 887 17.83 -9.40 -24.37
CA LEU A 887 18.31 -10.54 -25.13
C LEU A 887 17.62 -10.61 -26.48
N THR A 888 18.30 -11.10 -27.50
CA THR A 888 17.69 -11.41 -28.79
C THR A 888 18.13 -12.76 -29.35
N SER A 889 17.25 -13.40 -30.10
CA SER A 889 17.53 -14.64 -30.83
C SER A 889 16.72 -14.69 -32.13
N GLN A 890 17.18 -15.47 -33.11
CA GLN A 890 16.40 -15.81 -34.30
C GLN A 890 15.64 -17.14 -34.16
N THR A 891 16.20 -18.08 -33.38
CA THR A 891 15.67 -19.45 -33.27
C THR A 891 15.25 -19.83 -31.85
N GLY A 892 15.69 -19.07 -30.83
CA GLY A 892 15.57 -19.43 -29.41
C GLY A 892 16.68 -20.34 -28.89
N GLU A 893 17.62 -20.76 -29.74
CA GLU A 893 18.74 -21.63 -29.35
C GLU A 893 19.98 -20.84 -28.98
N HIS A 894 20.35 -19.86 -29.82
CA HIS A 894 21.49 -18.99 -29.57
C HIS A 894 21.01 -17.59 -29.23
N TRP A 895 21.42 -17.08 -28.07
CA TRP A 895 20.98 -15.80 -27.54
C TRP A 895 22.14 -14.80 -27.48
N ARG A 896 21.90 -13.60 -27.99
CA ARG A 896 22.84 -12.48 -27.91
C ARG A 896 22.35 -11.45 -26.90
N VAL A 897 23.25 -11.00 -26.03
CA VAL A 897 23.00 -9.87 -25.13
C VAL A 897 23.15 -8.57 -25.89
N LEU A 898 22.16 -7.68 -25.79
CA LEU A 898 22.21 -6.35 -26.39
C LEU A 898 22.79 -5.35 -25.39
N THR A 899 23.82 -4.62 -25.81
CA THR A 899 24.54 -3.63 -25.00
C THR A 899 24.54 -2.27 -25.67
N ASP A 900 24.91 -1.23 -24.95
CA ASP A 900 25.14 0.09 -25.53
C ASP A 900 26.54 0.22 -26.19
N SER A 901 26.92 1.44 -26.55
CA SER A 901 28.25 1.72 -27.13
C SER A 901 29.40 1.35 -26.18
N GLU A 902 29.20 1.49 -24.88
CA GLU A 902 30.19 1.26 -23.81
C GLU A 902 30.27 -0.21 -23.40
N GLY A 903 29.32 -1.03 -23.85
CA GLY A 903 29.26 -2.47 -23.55
C GLY A 903 28.38 -2.78 -22.35
N GLU A 904 27.68 -1.79 -21.81
CA GLU A 904 26.81 -1.96 -20.65
C GLU A 904 25.42 -2.50 -21.03
N ARG A 905 24.82 -3.25 -20.10
CA ARG A 905 23.49 -3.84 -20.30
C ARG A 905 22.41 -2.86 -19.86
N LEU A 906 21.65 -2.36 -20.82
CA LEU A 906 20.52 -1.47 -20.53
C LEU A 906 19.30 -2.25 -20.03
N ILE A 907 18.76 -1.83 -18.88
CA ILE A 907 17.48 -2.33 -18.35
C ILE A 907 16.36 -1.48 -18.94
N VAL A 908 15.81 -1.89 -20.07
CA VAL A 908 14.66 -1.23 -20.70
C VAL A 908 13.35 -1.68 -20.08
N SER A 909 12.48 -0.72 -19.78
CA SER A 909 11.17 -0.93 -19.18
C SER A 909 10.09 -1.31 -20.20
N GLY A 910 10.26 -0.91 -21.46
CA GLY A 910 9.37 -1.27 -22.56
C GLY A 910 10.12 -1.30 -23.90
N LEU A 911 9.58 -2.06 -24.85
CA LEU A 911 10.08 -2.21 -26.21
C LEU A 911 8.96 -1.94 -27.22
N THR A 912 9.32 -1.36 -28.36
CA THR A 912 8.40 -1.19 -29.51
C THR A 912 9.18 -1.33 -30.82
N VAL A 913 8.46 -1.55 -31.92
CA VAL A 913 9.05 -1.77 -33.24
C VAL A 913 8.41 -0.83 -34.25
N ASP A 914 9.25 -0.23 -35.07
CA ASP A 914 8.87 0.49 -36.27
C ASP A 914 9.45 -0.26 -37.47
N GLU A 915 8.61 -0.98 -38.21
CA GLU A 915 9.00 -1.90 -39.28
C GLU A 915 10.07 -2.90 -38.85
N THR A 916 11.35 -2.51 -38.99
CA THR A 916 12.52 -3.32 -38.64
C THR A 916 13.35 -2.75 -37.48
N THR A 917 13.07 -1.51 -37.06
CA THR A 917 13.82 -0.80 -36.04
C THR A 917 13.23 -1.04 -34.67
N VAL A 918 14.04 -1.55 -33.74
CA VAL A 918 13.64 -1.77 -32.35
C VAL A 918 14.00 -0.55 -31.51
N TYR A 919 13.01 -0.04 -30.78
CA TYR A 919 13.19 1.00 -29.78
C TYR A 919 12.97 0.44 -28.38
N GLY A 920 13.79 0.89 -27.43
CA GLY A 920 13.68 0.57 -26.03
C GLY A 920 13.67 1.85 -25.19
N VAL A 921 13.04 1.80 -24.02
CA VAL A 921 12.96 2.96 -23.13
C VAL A 921 13.27 2.59 -21.69
N CYS A 922 14.03 3.43 -21.00
CA CYS A 922 14.26 3.36 -19.56
C CYS A 922 14.23 4.77 -18.97
N ASN A 923 14.38 4.92 -17.65
CA ASN A 923 14.34 6.24 -17.01
C ASN A 923 15.40 7.18 -17.62
N ALA A 924 16.58 6.68 -17.99
CA ALA A 924 17.64 7.46 -18.60
C ALA A 924 17.29 8.01 -20.00
N GLY A 925 16.27 7.48 -20.67
CA GLY A 925 15.77 7.94 -21.97
C GLY A 925 15.33 6.82 -22.90
N ALA A 926 15.08 7.16 -24.15
CA ALA A 926 14.80 6.23 -25.25
C ALA A 926 16.07 5.92 -26.03
N TYR A 927 16.14 4.68 -26.51
CA TYR A 927 17.26 4.11 -27.22
C TYR A 927 16.75 3.43 -28.49
N ARG A 928 17.50 3.59 -29.58
CA ARG A 928 17.31 2.90 -30.85
C ARG A 928 18.36 1.80 -30.98
N LEU A 929 17.95 0.60 -31.37
CA LEU A 929 18.87 -0.47 -31.70
C LEU A 929 19.42 -0.24 -33.11
N ASN A 930 20.75 -0.22 -33.26
CA ASN A 930 21.38 -0.11 -34.57
C ASN A 930 21.52 -1.48 -35.26
N SER A 931 21.93 -1.48 -36.54
CA SER A 931 22.16 -2.70 -37.34
C SER A 931 23.21 -3.65 -36.77
N ARG A 932 24.12 -3.16 -35.90
CA ARG A 932 25.12 -3.97 -35.21
C ARG A 932 24.62 -4.55 -33.88
N GLY A 933 23.36 -4.30 -33.50
CA GLY A 933 22.78 -4.77 -32.25
C GLY A 933 23.24 -3.99 -31.02
N LYS A 934 23.68 -2.74 -31.18
CA LYS A 934 24.01 -1.84 -30.06
C LYS A 934 22.94 -0.76 -29.86
N TRP A 935 22.65 -0.45 -28.61
CA TRP A 935 21.75 0.64 -28.24
C TRP A 935 22.42 2.00 -28.43
N LYS A 936 21.75 2.89 -29.16
CA LYS A 936 22.10 4.32 -29.28
C LYS A 936 21.01 5.14 -28.59
N LYS A 937 21.39 6.00 -27.64
CA LYS A 937 20.45 6.92 -26.99
C LYS A 937 19.94 7.94 -28.02
N VAL A 938 18.63 8.13 -28.09
CA VAL A 938 17.95 9.05 -29.03
C VAL A 938 17.07 10.08 -28.34
N SER A 939 16.93 10.01 -27.02
CA SER A 939 16.19 11.01 -26.24
C SER A 939 16.82 11.26 -24.87
N PRO A 940 16.52 12.41 -24.24
CA PRO A 940 16.93 12.71 -22.87
C PRO A 940 16.17 11.86 -21.83
N GLU A 941 16.54 12.06 -20.56
CA GLU A 941 15.91 11.42 -19.41
C GLU A 941 14.39 11.64 -19.36
N ILE A 942 13.67 10.63 -18.88
CA ILE A 942 12.21 10.65 -18.76
C ILE A 942 11.82 11.03 -17.32
N PRO A 943 10.86 11.94 -17.14
CA PRO A 943 10.58 12.58 -15.86
C PRO A 943 9.88 11.69 -14.80
N ASP A 944 9.53 10.43 -15.11
CA ASP A 944 8.87 9.49 -14.20
C ASP A 944 8.97 8.04 -14.70
N GLY A 945 8.62 7.07 -13.87
CA GLY A 945 8.64 5.66 -14.26
C GLY A 945 7.69 5.36 -15.43
N ILE A 946 8.19 4.58 -16.40
CA ILE A 946 7.47 4.28 -17.64
C ILE A 946 6.53 3.09 -17.45
N ARG A 947 5.32 3.19 -18.00
CA ARG A 947 4.32 2.13 -18.00
C ARG A 947 4.22 1.43 -19.37
N GLU A 948 4.18 2.18 -20.46
CA GLU A 948 4.07 1.65 -21.83
C GLU A 948 4.82 2.55 -22.82
N LEU A 949 5.30 1.96 -23.90
CA LEU A 949 5.99 2.62 -25.01
C LEU A 949 5.34 2.19 -26.33
N VAL A 950 5.09 3.15 -27.20
CA VAL A 950 4.56 2.88 -28.55
C VAL A 950 5.20 3.82 -29.56
N PHE A 951 5.53 3.30 -30.74
CA PHE A 951 5.91 4.11 -31.89
C PHE A 951 4.69 4.37 -32.79
N ALA A 952 4.49 5.64 -33.19
CA ALA A 952 3.48 6.02 -34.18
C ALA A 952 3.81 7.38 -34.80
N ASN A 953 3.49 7.58 -36.08
CA ASN A 953 3.61 8.87 -36.78
C ASN A 953 4.99 9.55 -36.55
N ASP A 954 6.08 8.78 -36.70
CA ASP A 954 7.47 9.23 -36.50
C ASP A 954 7.80 9.78 -35.10
N LYS A 955 7.00 9.37 -34.10
CA LYS A 955 7.15 9.76 -32.70
C LYS A 955 7.14 8.53 -31.81
N LEU A 956 7.93 8.59 -30.74
CA LEU A 956 7.77 7.68 -29.61
C LEU A 956 6.80 8.32 -28.63
N TYR A 957 5.78 7.57 -28.23
CA TYR A 957 4.82 7.92 -27.18
C TYR A 957 5.08 7.05 -25.96
N ILE A 958 5.08 7.68 -24.79
CA ILE A 958 5.17 7.00 -23.51
C ILE A 958 4.00 7.39 -22.63
N ILE A 959 3.45 6.42 -21.90
CA ILE A 959 2.65 6.71 -20.71
C ILE A 959 3.49 6.44 -19.47
N THR A 960 3.48 7.40 -18.56
CA THR A 960 4.20 7.32 -17.29
C THR A 960 3.26 6.85 -16.17
N ASN A 961 3.83 6.45 -15.04
CA ASN A 961 3.04 5.99 -13.90
C ASN A 961 2.19 7.10 -13.27
N ARG A 962 2.68 8.35 -13.28
CA ARG A 962 2.06 9.47 -12.55
C ARG A 962 1.98 10.78 -13.32
N ARG A 963 2.80 11.00 -14.34
CA ARG A 963 2.91 12.29 -15.08
C ARG A 963 2.17 12.34 -16.41
N GLY A 964 1.33 11.34 -16.68
CA GLY A 964 0.54 11.26 -17.90
C GLY A 964 1.37 10.82 -19.11
N MET A 965 1.05 11.38 -20.28
CA MET A 965 1.60 10.95 -21.57
C MET A 965 2.61 11.96 -22.11
N PHE A 966 3.70 11.46 -22.69
CA PHE A 966 4.70 12.28 -23.37
C PHE A 966 4.97 11.72 -24.75
N HIS A 967 5.43 12.57 -25.65
CA HIS A 967 5.92 12.15 -26.95
C HIS A 967 7.21 12.86 -27.33
N ILE A 968 8.00 12.24 -28.20
CA ILE A 968 9.20 12.83 -28.79
C ILE A 968 9.28 12.48 -30.27
N SER A 969 9.61 13.47 -31.10
CA SER A 969 9.82 13.24 -32.53
C SER A 969 11.25 12.79 -32.80
N LEU A 970 11.38 11.81 -33.68
CA LEU A 970 12.68 11.27 -34.08
C LEU A 970 13.19 11.85 -35.41
N LYS A 971 12.48 12.82 -36.02
CA LYS A 971 12.76 13.38 -37.36
C LYS A 971 14.02 14.25 -37.50
N ASN A 972 14.90 14.31 -36.50
CA ASN A 972 16.12 15.13 -36.55
C ASN A 972 17.42 14.33 -36.76
N GLU A 973 17.35 13.09 -37.22
CA GLU A 973 18.54 12.33 -37.66
C GLU A 973 18.45 12.04 -39.17
N GLY A 974 18.46 13.09 -39.98
CA GLY A 974 18.76 13.03 -41.41
C GLY A 974 20.21 13.42 -41.64
#